data_AF-A0A2N9MT94-F1
#
_entry.id   AF-A0A2N9MT94-F1
#
_cell.length_a   1.000
_cell.length_b   1.000
_cell.length_c   1.000
_cell.angle_alpha   90.00
_cell.angle_beta   90.00
_cell.angle_gamma   90.00
#
_symmetry.space_group_name_H-M   'P 1'
#
loop_
_entity.id
_entity.type
_entity.pdbx_description
1 polymer ?
#
loop_
_entity_poly.entity_id
_entity_poly.type
_entity_poly.pdbx_seq_one_letter_code
_entity_poly.pdbx_strand_id
1 'polypeptide(L)'
;MPSNAPKAIILAAGKDAGSLLTKHLGDRTILECVLANLSQIVPPSEIYLIVASGQAPLANGYHQVIQESPLGTGHAVLQAAQALRDYRGNLLILYGDTPLVRPGSLLGLLNRHNLRQAHLTLLTAVVDRPLPYGRIIRNAAGQIMDIIEEKEASEDVRGIRELNVGAYVVDAGVLFHALERLSPSPADGEYRLTDCVHALIRSGLRVESYRIYDQDEVQGINSEEDLARAEFIVEKRLFRPRRQEEQNLVTFGTGGWRAIIGEGFTMHNVRRLSQALANQITRQGQESRGVVIGYDRRFLSRQAAEASAEVFAGNNVSTVLLTEDAPTPLITYATSIRGSAYGLAFTASHNPPEWNGLKVFHGDGSLLLDHETRQIEIETNALTPNQVIKLELDIGLEAGILEPGDFTNQYVDAVEALIDLDAIRKAGLKVMVDPMYGVGQLTLGTVLTEARCRVSFIHERHNPLFGGRSPAPNPEALRLLASHMREGGYDIGLAMDGDADRIAIVDERGEYIPVNDILLLLYWYLHQVRGERGAVVRNLSTTHLLDRLAHNLGEECYEVPVGFKNIVSAMQEHQALLGGESSGGLTIRGHILGKDGIFAAALIVEMLARTGQKVSELRESVFGITGRLYALEESLPATPEMRVAVPRRLKEMPAGRIGQYPVLRVSQMDGTKLYLENDNWALVRFSGTEPVLRLAVEADTEQKAAELVEWLRQFVRG
;
A
#
# COMPACT_ATOMS: atom_id res chain seq x y z
N MET A 1 -40.11 13.39 -5.86
CA MET A 1 -39.63 13.42 -4.46
C MET A 1 -39.46 14.88 -4.08
N PRO A 2 -39.96 15.41 -2.95
CA PRO A 2 -39.48 16.71 -2.50
C PRO A 2 -38.05 16.48 -1.97
N SER A 3 -36.96 16.70 -2.71
CA SER A 3 -36.41 17.91 -3.34
C SER A 3 -35.88 18.99 -2.39
N ASN A 4 -35.75 18.72 -1.09
CA ASN A 4 -34.99 19.58 -0.20
C ASN A 4 -33.76 18.82 0.33
N ALA A 5 -32.57 19.33 0.02
CA ALA A 5 -31.34 18.87 0.62
C ALA A 5 -31.42 19.01 2.15
N PRO A 6 -30.88 18.05 2.92
CA PRO A 6 -30.93 18.13 4.37
C PRO A 6 -30.15 19.36 4.86
N LYS A 7 -30.70 20.03 5.89
CA LYS A 7 -29.97 21.03 6.67
C LYS A 7 -29.44 20.39 7.94
N ALA A 8 -28.44 21.01 8.58
CA ALA A 8 -27.84 20.45 9.78
C ALA A 8 -27.71 21.45 10.94
N ILE A 9 -27.80 20.96 12.17
CA ILE A 9 -27.58 21.70 13.40
C ILE A 9 -26.41 21.04 14.15
N ILE A 10 -25.42 21.84 14.54
CA ILE A 10 -24.32 21.39 15.40
C ILE A 10 -24.45 22.06 16.77
N LEU A 11 -24.45 21.26 17.82
CA LEU A 11 -24.50 21.72 19.20
C LEU A 11 -23.08 22.00 19.72
N ALA A 12 -22.72 23.27 19.89
CA ALA A 12 -21.41 23.71 20.39
C ALA A 12 -21.50 24.59 21.66
N ALA A 13 -22.69 24.74 22.25
CA ALA A 13 -22.98 25.69 23.33
C ALA A 13 -22.95 25.10 24.77
N GLY A 14 -22.27 23.97 24.99
CA GLY A 14 -22.20 23.31 26.31
C GLY A 14 -21.43 24.12 27.37
N LYS A 15 -21.79 23.96 28.66
CA LYS A 15 -21.20 24.67 29.82
C LYS A 15 -19.67 24.57 29.92
N ASP A 16 -19.09 23.45 29.46
CA ASP A 16 -17.64 23.20 29.42
C ASP A 16 -17.07 23.11 27.97
N ALA A 17 -17.92 23.26 26.96
CA ALA A 17 -17.58 22.91 25.56
C ALA A 17 -16.73 23.97 24.85
N GLY A 18 -16.80 25.24 25.25
CA GLY A 18 -16.17 26.34 24.51
C GLY A 18 -14.65 26.27 24.38
N SER A 19 -13.95 25.79 25.41
CA SER A 19 -12.48 25.73 25.42
C SER A 19 -11.92 24.45 24.79
N LEU A 20 -12.67 23.34 24.85
CA LEU A 20 -12.27 22.06 24.28
C LEU A 20 -12.47 22.01 22.77
N LEU A 21 -13.59 22.55 22.25
CA LEU A 21 -13.89 22.51 20.81
C LEU A 21 -12.84 23.23 19.93
N THR A 22 -12.12 24.19 20.51
CA THR A 22 -11.02 24.93 19.85
C THR A 22 -9.66 24.25 19.99
N LYS A 23 -9.54 23.15 20.74
CA LYS A 23 -8.29 22.38 20.78
C LYS A 23 -8.08 21.64 19.47
N HIS A 24 -6.82 21.45 19.13
CA HIS A 24 -6.41 20.75 17.92
C HIS A 24 -6.48 19.23 18.09
N LEU A 25 -6.94 18.56 17.04
CA LEU A 25 -6.91 17.13 16.82
C LEU A 25 -6.22 16.92 15.46
N GLY A 26 -4.90 16.76 15.49
CA GLY A 26 -4.06 16.89 14.29
C GLY A 26 -4.04 18.34 13.78
N ASP A 27 -4.21 18.56 12.48
CA ASP A 27 -4.09 19.88 11.86
C ASP A 27 -5.35 20.76 11.99
N ARG A 28 -6.42 20.24 12.59
CA ARG A 28 -7.73 20.91 12.70
C ARG A 28 -8.19 20.96 14.13
N THR A 29 -9.03 21.93 14.48
CA THR A 29 -9.74 21.92 15.76
C THR A 29 -10.78 20.79 15.79
N ILE A 30 -11.21 20.39 16.99
CA ILE A 30 -12.25 19.37 17.18
C ILE A 30 -13.53 19.72 16.40
N LEU A 31 -13.99 20.98 16.48
CA LEU A 31 -15.17 21.43 15.76
C LEU A 31 -14.94 21.41 14.23
N GLU A 32 -13.77 21.81 13.75
CA GLU A 32 -13.44 21.76 12.32
C GLU A 32 -13.44 20.33 11.77
N CYS A 33 -13.06 19.33 12.59
CA CYS A 33 -13.17 17.92 12.22
C CYS A 33 -14.65 17.51 12.02
N VAL A 34 -15.54 17.88 12.95
CA VAL A 34 -16.98 17.63 12.82
C VAL A 34 -17.55 18.32 11.58
N LEU A 35 -17.23 19.60 11.40
CA LEU A 35 -17.67 20.40 10.25
C LEU A 35 -17.18 19.83 8.93
N ALA A 36 -15.94 19.35 8.86
CA ALA A 36 -15.38 18.75 7.66
C ALA A 36 -16.04 17.41 7.30
N ASN A 37 -16.38 16.59 8.29
CA ASN A 37 -17.11 15.34 8.07
C ASN A 37 -18.54 15.61 7.59
N LEU A 38 -19.21 16.59 8.19
CA LEU A 38 -20.56 16.98 7.81
C LEU A 38 -20.63 17.67 6.44
N SER A 39 -19.64 18.51 6.11
CA SER A 39 -19.59 19.28 4.86
C SER A 39 -19.46 18.42 3.61
N GLN A 40 -19.11 17.13 3.76
CA GLN A 40 -19.15 16.15 2.67
C GLN A 40 -20.58 15.74 2.28
N ILE A 41 -21.58 16.09 3.09
CA ILE A 41 -22.97 15.65 2.97
C ILE A 41 -23.94 16.83 2.92
N VAL A 42 -23.66 17.88 3.71
CA VAL A 42 -24.49 19.09 3.81
C VAL A 42 -23.63 20.29 3.43
N PRO A 43 -24.05 21.15 2.47
CA PRO A 43 -23.30 22.36 2.12
C PRO A 43 -23.07 23.26 3.34
N PRO A 44 -21.91 23.93 3.49
CA PRO A 44 -21.64 24.83 4.62
C PRO A 44 -22.73 25.89 4.86
N SER A 45 -23.34 26.41 3.79
CA SER A 45 -24.45 27.39 3.85
C SER A 45 -25.75 26.83 4.43
N GLU A 46 -25.84 25.53 4.68
CA GLU A 46 -27.02 24.84 5.21
C GLU A 46 -26.77 24.26 6.62
N ILE A 47 -25.66 24.65 7.25
CA ILE A 47 -25.25 24.20 8.59
C ILE A 47 -25.41 25.35 9.59
N TYR A 48 -26.07 25.06 10.71
CA TYR A 48 -26.39 25.98 11.80
C TYR A 48 -25.61 25.57 13.06
N LEU A 49 -24.66 26.41 13.46
CA LEU A 49 -23.82 26.23 14.65
C LEU A 49 -24.50 26.90 15.85
N ILE A 50 -24.89 26.12 16.86
CA ILE A 50 -25.39 26.65 18.13
C ILE A 50 -24.21 26.93 19.05
N VAL A 51 -23.95 28.20 19.35
CA VAL A 51 -22.82 28.66 20.18
C VAL A 51 -23.32 29.34 21.46
N ALA A 52 -22.51 29.34 22.52
CA ALA A 52 -22.89 30.01 23.76
C ALA A 52 -22.70 31.54 23.66
N SER A 53 -23.49 32.30 24.43
CA SER A 53 -23.37 33.76 24.49
C SER A 53 -21.97 34.20 24.93
N GLY A 54 -21.40 35.19 24.24
CA GLY A 54 -20.06 35.71 24.52
C GLY A 54 -18.89 34.88 23.98
N GLN A 55 -19.13 33.77 23.27
CA GLN A 55 -18.07 33.03 22.57
C GLN A 55 -17.63 33.76 21.29
N ALA A 56 -16.32 33.73 21.01
CA ALA A 56 -15.79 34.17 19.73
C ALA A 56 -16.30 33.27 18.59
N PRO A 57 -16.37 33.78 17.34
CA PRO A 57 -16.75 32.96 16.19
C PRO A 57 -15.88 31.70 16.09
N LEU A 58 -16.50 30.52 16.24
CA LEU A 58 -15.78 29.25 16.25
C LEU A 58 -15.40 28.77 14.83
N ALA A 59 -16.14 29.19 13.80
CA ALA A 59 -15.86 28.89 12.39
C ALA A 59 -16.57 29.88 11.45
N ASN A 60 -15.97 30.12 10.28
CA ASN A 60 -16.49 30.99 9.22
C ASN A 60 -17.23 30.18 8.15
N GLY A 61 -18.23 30.78 7.48
CA GLY A 61 -18.96 30.17 6.37
C GLY A 61 -20.19 29.33 6.76
N TYR A 62 -20.58 29.38 8.04
CA TYR A 62 -21.73 28.66 8.61
C TYR A 62 -22.70 29.64 9.29
N HIS A 63 -23.97 29.27 9.45
CA HIS A 63 -24.94 30.09 10.19
C HIS A 63 -24.70 29.96 11.70
N GLN A 64 -24.41 31.06 12.39
CA GLN A 64 -24.27 31.05 13.84
C GLN A 64 -25.60 31.41 14.53
N VAL A 65 -25.97 30.62 15.53
CA VAL A 65 -27.17 30.82 16.35
C VAL A 65 -26.72 30.82 17.81
N ILE A 66 -27.06 31.86 18.54
CA ILE A 66 -26.61 32.05 19.93
C ILE A 66 -27.62 31.39 20.88
N GLN A 67 -27.12 30.59 21.81
CA GLN A 67 -27.84 30.13 22.98
C GLN A 67 -27.48 31.04 24.16
N GLU A 68 -28.43 31.90 24.56
CA GLU A 68 -28.22 32.87 25.66
C GLU A 68 -28.07 32.21 27.02
N SER A 69 -28.70 31.06 27.25
CA SER A 69 -28.61 30.32 28.50
C SER A 69 -28.51 28.81 28.23
N PRO A 70 -27.49 28.12 28.79
CA PRO A 70 -27.26 26.70 28.55
C PRO A 70 -28.24 25.84 29.37
N LEU A 71 -29.49 25.78 28.91
CA LEU A 71 -30.59 25.04 29.54
C LEU A 71 -30.75 23.59 29.02
N GLY A 72 -29.76 23.08 28.29
CA GLY A 72 -29.76 21.71 27.76
C GLY A 72 -29.77 21.62 26.23
N THR A 73 -29.61 20.40 25.72
CA THR A 73 -29.44 20.08 24.29
C THR A 73 -30.69 20.31 23.46
N GLY A 74 -31.88 20.01 23.99
CA GLY A 74 -33.16 20.34 23.36
C GLY A 74 -33.35 21.85 23.24
N HIS A 75 -33.07 22.60 24.32
CA HIS A 75 -33.12 24.06 24.29
C HIS A 75 -32.14 24.65 23.26
N ALA A 76 -30.95 24.06 23.11
CA ALA A 76 -29.96 24.48 22.11
C ALA A 76 -30.50 24.34 20.68
N VAL A 77 -31.09 23.19 20.35
CA VAL A 77 -31.73 22.97 19.04
C VAL A 77 -32.88 23.94 18.79
N LEU A 78 -33.69 24.22 19.83
CA LEU A 78 -34.83 25.13 19.73
C LEU A 78 -34.42 26.56 19.33
N GLN A 79 -33.18 27.00 19.63
CA GLN A 79 -32.70 28.32 19.21
C GLN A 79 -32.66 28.47 17.68
N ALA A 80 -32.51 27.37 16.93
CA ALA A 80 -32.52 27.41 15.48
C ALA A 80 -33.94 27.50 14.87
N ALA A 81 -35.00 27.37 15.68
CA ALA A 81 -36.39 27.35 15.19
C ALA A 81 -36.74 28.60 14.38
N GLN A 82 -36.30 29.79 14.82
CA GLN A 82 -36.56 31.03 14.10
C GLN A 82 -35.88 31.03 12.72
N ALA A 83 -34.63 30.59 12.64
CA ALA A 83 -33.84 30.57 11.40
C ALA A 83 -34.30 29.48 10.43
N LEU A 84 -34.97 28.43 10.94
CA LEU A 84 -35.45 27.27 10.19
C LEU A 84 -36.99 27.22 10.03
N ARG A 85 -37.72 28.28 10.42
CA ARG A 85 -39.19 28.30 10.47
C ARG A 85 -39.88 27.95 9.15
N ASP A 86 -39.24 28.28 8.03
CA ASP A 86 -39.77 28.11 6.66
C ASP A 86 -39.23 26.82 6.01
N TYR A 87 -38.29 26.13 6.66
CA TYR A 87 -37.72 24.90 6.15
C TYR A 87 -38.68 23.72 6.36
N ARG A 88 -38.91 22.94 5.31
CA ARG A 88 -39.72 21.72 5.32
C ARG A 88 -38.86 20.61 4.74
N GLY A 89 -38.24 19.83 5.62
CA GLY A 89 -37.32 18.77 5.25
C GLY A 89 -36.62 18.19 6.48
N ASN A 90 -35.65 17.32 6.24
CA ASN A 90 -34.94 16.61 7.31
C ASN A 90 -33.83 17.48 7.89
N LEU A 91 -33.72 17.48 9.22
CA LEU A 91 -32.65 18.11 9.99
C LEU A 91 -31.71 17.03 10.54
N LEU A 92 -30.43 17.15 10.24
CA LEU A 92 -29.36 16.35 10.84
C LEU A 92 -28.79 17.10 12.06
N ILE A 93 -28.87 16.50 13.24
CA ILE A 93 -28.40 17.08 14.49
C ILE A 93 -27.15 16.33 14.96
N LEU A 94 -26.07 17.06 15.23
CA LEU A 94 -24.79 16.54 15.72
C LEU A 94 -24.27 17.34 16.91
N TYR A 95 -23.39 16.73 17.69
CA TYR A 95 -22.69 17.40 18.79
C TYR A 95 -21.28 17.79 18.31
N GLY A 96 -20.84 18.99 18.68
CA GLY A 96 -19.56 19.54 18.24
C GLY A 96 -18.33 18.79 18.75
N ASP A 97 -18.48 17.99 19.81
CA ASP A 97 -17.41 17.24 20.49
C ASP A 97 -17.26 15.80 19.98
N THR A 98 -17.91 15.43 18.87
CA THR A 98 -17.89 14.08 18.28
C THR A 98 -17.12 14.01 16.96
N PRO A 99 -15.82 14.39 16.92
CA PRO A 99 -15.05 14.53 15.67
C PRO A 99 -14.80 13.20 14.95
N LEU A 100 -15.03 12.07 15.63
CA LEU A 100 -14.76 10.73 15.13
C LEU A 100 -15.92 10.10 14.37
N VAL A 101 -17.10 10.73 14.33
CA VAL A 101 -18.24 10.24 13.52
C VAL A 101 -17.90 10.32 12.03
N ARG A 102 -18.14 9.23 11.30
CA ARG A 102 -17.76 9.11 9.89
C ARG A 102 -18.85 9.66 8.95
N PRO A 103 -18.47 10.27 7.81
CA PRO A 103 -19.43 10.65 6.77
C PRO A 103 -20.32 9.48 6.30
N GLY A 104 -19.76 8.27 6.17
CA GLY A 104 -20.54 7.09 5.79
C GLY A 104 -21.63 6.73 6.81
N SER A 105 -21.38 6.94 8.11
CA SER A 105 -22.35 6.71 9.18
C SER A 105 -23.49 7.74 9.14
N LEU A 106 -23.16 9.01 8.89
CA LEU A 106 -24.13 10.08 8.69
C LEU A 106 -24.99 9.85 7.43
N LEU A 107 -24.38 9.40 6.34
CA LEU A 107 -25.09 9.06 5.10
C LEU A 107 -26.00 7.84 5.32
N GLY A 108 -25.53 6.82 6.05
CA GLY A 108 -26.33 5.66 6.43
C GLY A 108 -27.54 6.04 7.29
N LEU A 109 -27.36 6.98 8.22
CA LEU A 109 -28.43 7.54 9.05
C LEU A 109 -29.50 8.25 8.20
N LEU A 110 -29.08 9.15 7.31
CA LEU A 110 -29.97 9.86 6.38
C LEU A 110 -30.69 8.91 5.42
N ASN A 111 -29.97 7.98 4.81
CA ASN A 111 -30.52 7.00 3.89
C ASN A 111 -31.57 6.12 4.58
N ARG A 112 -31.28 5.63 5.79
CA ARG A 112 -32.22 4.82 6.56
C ARG A 112 -33.47 5.64 6.92
N HIS A 113 -33.31 6.88 7.37
CA HIS A 113 -34.41 7.77 7.67
C HIS A 113 -35.35 7.94 6.47
N ASN A 114 -34.79 8.22 5.29
CA ASN A 114 -35.53 8.41 4.04
C ASN A 114 -36.26 7.12 3.61
N LEU A 115 -35.54 5.99 3.55
CA LEU A 115 -36.09 4.71 3.09
C LEU A 115 -37.17 4.16 4.03
N ARG A 116 -37.01 4.38 5.34
CA ARG A 116 -37.99 3.95 6.35
C ARG A 116 -39.11 4.97 6.54
N GLN A 117 -39.04 6.14 5.90
CA GLN A 117 -39.97 7.25 6.11
C GLN A 117 -40.19 7.49 7.61
N ALA A 118 -39.09 7.54 8.36
CA ALA A 118 -39.13 7.74 9.80
C ALA A 118 -39.42 9.21 10.11
N HIS A 119 -40.04 9.48 11.27
CA HIS A 119 -40.15 10.85 11.76
C HIS A 119 -38.88 11.27 12.49
N LEU A 120 -38.20 10.31 13.13
CA LEU A 120 -36.89 10.48 13.75
C LEU A 120 -36.05 9.20 13.56
N THR A 121 -34.77 9.36 13.26
CA THR A 121 -33.80 8.26 13.23
C THR A 121 -32.59 8.61 14.10
N LEU A 122 -32.21 7.69 14.98
CA LEU A 122 -31.07 7.81 15.89
C LEU A 122 -29.82 7.16 15.30
N LEU A 123 -28.65 7.74 15.53
CA LEU A 123 -27.39 7.03 15.40
C LEU A 123 -27.14 6.25 16.69
N THR A 124 -27.05 4.93 16.58
CA THR A 124 -26.80 4.05 17.72
C THR A 124 -25.54 3.23 17.48
N ALA A 125 -24.82 2.86 18.53
CA ALA A 125 -23.59 2.08 18.41
C ALA A 125 -23.65 0.80 19.23
N VAL A 126 -23.19 -0.31 18.67
CA VAL A 126 -22.99 -1.55 19.43
C VAL A 126 -21.54 -1.61 19.90
N VAL A 127 -21.32 -1.67 21.21
CA VAL A 127 -19.98 -1.69 21.82
C VAL A 127 -19.78 -2.89 22.73
N ASP A 128 -18.55 -3.35 22.89
CA ASP A 128 -18.25 -4.53 23.72
C ASP A 128 -17.87 -4.15 25.17
N ARG A 129 -17.59 -2.87 25.39
CA ARG A 129 -17.13 -2.30 26.66
C ARG A 129 -18.14 -1.32 27.24
N PRO A 130 -18.19 -1.17 28.57
CA PRO A 130 -19.06 -0.17 29.19
C PRO A 130 -18.59 1.24 28.82
N LEU A 131 -19.53 2.08 28.37
CA LEU A 131 -19.32 3.50 28.08
C LEU A 131 -20.47 4.33 28.68
N PRO A 132 -20.23 5.61 29.02
CA PRO A 132 -21.20 6.42 29.76
C PRO A 132 -22.30 7.04 28.87
N TYR A 133 -22.99 6.23 28.07
CA TYR A 133 -24.04 6.66 27.13
C TYR A 133 -25.40 6.02 27.43
N GLY A 134 -26.50 6.65 27.01
CA GLY A 134 -27.83 6.05 27.15
C GLY A 134 -27.98 4.71 26.39
N ARG A 135 -28.75 3.77 26.93
CA ARG A 135 -29.01 2.44 26.38
C ARG A 135 -30.29 2.40 25.56
N ILE A 136 -30.23 1.78 24.39
CA ILE A 136 -31.40 1.62 23.50
C ILE A 136 -32.19 0.38 23.94
N ILE A 137 -33.42 0.61 24.40
CA ILE A 137 -34.34 -0.46 24.79
C ILE A 137 -35.21 -0.83 23.60
N ARG A 138 -35.27 -2.13 23.28
CA ARG A 138 -36.07 -2.63 22.17
C ARG A 138 -37.10 -3.66 22.63
N ASN A 139 -38.22 -3.73 21.93
CA ASN A 139 -39.16 -4.83 22.07
C ASN A 139 -38.72 -6.06 21.25
N ALA A 140 -39.45 -7.17 21.38
CA ALA A 140 -39.19 -8.41 20.64
C ALA A 140 -39.26 -8.26 19.10
N ALA A 141 -39.99 -7.25 18.60
CA ALA A 141 -40.05 -6.92 17.18
C ALA A 141 -38.88 -6.03 16.71
N GLY A 142 -37.94 -5.70 17.61
CA GLY A 142 -36.78 -4.86 17.32
C GLY A 142 -37.08 -3.36 17.25
N GLN A 143 -38.29 -2.93 17.61
CA GLN A 143 -38.66 -1.51 17.66
C GLN A 143 -38.09 -0.85 18.91
N ILE A 144 -37.68 0.41 18.80
CA ILE A 144 -37.18 1.18 19.93
C ILE A 144 -38.36 1.54 20.83
N MET A 145 -38.29 1.11 22.08
CA MET A 145 -39.28 1.38 23.12
C MET A 145 -38.87 2.55 23.99
N ASP A 146 -37.57 2.66 24.29
CA ASP A 146 -37.06 3.66 25.21
C ASP A 146 -35.55 3.90 25.02
N ILE A 147 -35.06 4.99 25.59
CA ILE A 147 -33.63 5.29 25.76
C ILE A 147 -33.42 5.58 27.24
N ILE A 148 -32.63 4.76 27.93
CA ILE A 148 -32.36 4.92 29.36
C ILE A 148 -30.96 5.47 29.55
N GLU A 149 -30.84 6.66 30.14
CA GLU A 149 -29.54 7.30 30.41
C GLU A 149 -28.67 6.47 31.37
N GLU A 150 -27.34 6.52 31.23
CA GLU A 150 -26.41 5.71 32.05
C GLU A 150 -26.59 5.93 33.56
N LYS A 151 -26.88 7.16 33.96
CA LYS A 151 -27.11 7.54 35.37
C LYS A 151 -28.39 6.94 35.95
N GLU A 152 -29.34 6.58 35.09
CA GLU A 152 -30.68 6.09 35.43
C GLU A 152 -30.81 4.57 35.18
N ALA A 153 -29.79 3.96 34.56
CA ALA A 153 -29.78 2.55 34.18
C ALA A 153 -29.61 1.60 35.39
N SER A 154 -30.48 0.59 35.48
CA SER A 154 -30.28 -0.57 36.35
C SER A 154 -29.13 -1.46 35.86
N GLU A 155 -28.67 -2.41 36.67
CA GLU A 155 -27.59 -3.34 36.26
C GLU A 155 -27.92 -4.12 34.99
N ASP A 156 -29.16 -4.63 34.87
CA ASP A 156 -29.64 -5.33 33.67
C ASP A 156 -29.60 -4.42 32.43
N VAL A 157 -30.00 -3.16 32.59
CA VAL A 157 -29.97 -2.18 31.50
C VAL A 157 -28.53 -1.82 31.13
N ARG A 158 -27.63 -1.67 32.10
CA ARG A 158 -26.20 -1.42 31.84
C ARG A 158 -25.53 -2.52 31.02
N GLY A 159 -26.05 -3.75 31.10
CA GLY A 159 -25.62 -4.90 30.30
C GLY A 159 -25.96 -4.78 28.80
N ILE A 160 -26.90 -3.90 28.42
CA ILE A 160 -27.23 -3.64 27.01
C ILE A 160 -26.03 -2.98 26.31
N ARG A 161 -25.68 -3.52 25.15
CA ARG A 161 -24.51 -3.09 24.36
C ARG A 161 -24.81 -2.05 23.30
N GLU A 162 -26.08 -1.77 23.02
CA GLU A 162 -26.50 -0.75 22.07
C GLU A 162 -26.68 0.60 22.77
N LEU A 163 -25.90 1.59 22.35
CA LEU A 163 -25.79 2.92 22.94
C LEU A 163 -26.40 3.99 22.02
N ASN A 164 -26.95 5.05 22.62
CA ASN A 164 -27.28 6.29 21.94
C ASN A 164 -26.03 7.15 21.77
N VAL A 165 -25.65 7.46 20.53
CA VAL A 165 -24.41 8.22 20.20
C VAL A 165 -24.67 9.72 20.08
N GLY A 166 -25.93 10.17 20.23
CA GLY A 166 -26.25 11.60 20.21
C GLY A 166 -26.29 12.23 18.81
N ALA A 167 -26.46 11.46 17.74
CA ALA A 167 -26.73 12.02 16.40
C ALA A 167 -28.13 11.63 15.92
N TYR A 168 -28.84 12.57 15.29
CA TYR A 168 -30.26 12.42 14.98
C TYR A 168 -30.56 12.93 13.57
N VAL A 169 -31.46 12.27 12.85
CA VAL A 169 -32.15 12.84 11.68
C VAL A 169 -33.63 12.90 11.98
N VAL A 170 -34.26 14.05 11.81
CA VAL A 170 -35.65 14.28 12.20
C VAL A 170 -36.33 15.23 11.21
N ASP A 171 -37.62 15.04 10.97
CA ASP A 171 -38.41 16.02 10.23
C ASP A 171 -38.46 17.35 11.01
N ALA A 172 -38.19 18.47 10.34
CA ALA A 172 -38.12 19.77 10.99
C ALA A 172 -39.42 20.18 11.71
N GLY A 173 -40.58 19.89 11.10
CA GLY A 173 -41.87 20.23 11.69
C GLY A 173 -42.15 19.39 12.93
N VAL A 174 -41.88 18.09 12.86
CA VAL A 174 -42.00 17.16 14.00
C VAL A 174 -41.08 17.57 15.14
N LEU A 175 -39.82 17.92 14.84
CA LEU A 175 -38.82 18.30 15.82
C LEU A 175 -39.24 19.54 16.60
N PHE A 176 -39.50 20.66 15.92
CA PHE A 176 -39.79 21.92 16.61
C PHE A 176 -41.11 21.84 17.38
N HIS A 177 -42.11 21.11 16.86
CA HIS A 177 -43.35 20.85 17.59
C HIS A 177 -43.14 20.07 18.89
N ALA A 178 -42.23 19.08 18.89
CA ALA A 178 -41.87 18.34 20.09
C ALA A 178 -41.06 19.21 21.07
N LEU A 179 -40.12 20.01 20.57
CA LEU A 179 -39.27 20.89 21.37
C LEU A 179 -40.04 21.97 22.14
N GLU A 180 -41.03 22.60 21.50
CA GLU A 180 -41.86 23.64 22.13
C GLU A 180 -42.69 23.14 23.32
N ARG A 181 -42.91 21.82 23.40
CA ARG A 181 -43.74 21.18 24.44
C ARG A 181 -42.93 20.43 25.49
N LEU A 182 -41.61 20.46 25.39
CA LEU A 182 -40.75 19.82 26.38
C LEU A 182 -40.87 20.50 27.73
N SER A 183 -40.87 19.69 28.77
CA SER A 183 -40.63 20.11 30.14
C SER A 183 -39.19 19.77 30.52
N PRO A 184 -38.58 20.52 31.45
CA PRO A 184 -37.24 20.21 31.94
C PRO A 184 -37.23 18.82 32.60
N SER A 185 -36.15 18.08 32.39
CA SER A 185 -35.94 16.75 32.96
C SER A 185 -36.03 16.81 34.49
N PRO A 186 -36.80 15.92 35.14
CA PRO A 186 -36.88 15.88 36.61
C PRO A 186 -35.55 15.53 37.29
N ALA A 187 -34.59 14.94 36.55
CA ALA A 187 -33.33 14.46 37.11
C ALA A 187 -32.29 15.59 37.31
N ASP A 188 -32.24 16.55 36.39
CA ASP A 188 -31.22 17.61 36.34
C ASP A 188 -31.76 19.01 35.98
N GLY A 189 -33.04 19.13 35.64
CA GLY A 189 -33.67 20.38 35.25
C GLY A 189 -33.35 20.84 33.83
N GLU A 190 -32.69 20.02 33.01
CA GLU A 190 -32.30 20.37 31.65
C GLU A 190 -33.34 19.95 30.60
N TYR A 191 -33.47 20.70 29.51
CA TYR A 191 -34.27 20.29 28.35
C TYR A 191 -33.40 19.38 27.46
N ARG A 192 -33.55 18.05 27.58
CA ARG A 192 -32.72 17.09 26.83
C ARG A 192 -33.33 16.76 25.47
N LEU A 193 -32.49 16.61 24.45
CA LEU A 193 -32.92 16.15 23.13
C LEU A 193 -33.44 14.69 23.17
N THR A 194 -32.96 13.88 24.11
CA THR A 194 -33.45 12.51 24.32
C THR A 194 -34.90 12.46 24.79
N ASP A 195 -35.35 13.45 25.57
CA ASP A 195 -36.76 13.57 25.97
C ASP A 195 -37.70 13.82 24.77
N CYS A 196 -37.21 14.47 23.70
CA CYS A 196 -37.96 14.57 22.43
C CYS A 196 -38.24 13.18 21.87
N VAL A 197 -37.24 12.30 21.88
CA VAL A 197 -37.34 10.96 21.34
C VAL A 197 -38.41 10.18 22.10
N HIS A 198 -38.41 10.27 23.44
CA HIS A 198 -39.46 9.67 24.27
C HIS A 198 -40.85 10.20 23.91
N ALA A 199 -40.99 11.51 23.73
CA ALA A 199 -42.27 12.12 23.36
C ALA A 199 -42.79 11.63 21.99
N LEU A 200 -41.89 11.48 21.01
CA LEU A 200 -42.23 10.96 19.68
C LEU A 200 -42.62 9.47 19.73
N ILE A 201 -41.89 8.65 20.50
CA ILE A 201 -42.22 7.24 20.71
C ILE A 201 -43.61 7.11 21.35
N ARG A 202 -43.89 7.86 22.43
CA ARG A 202 -45.19 7.85 23.13
C ARG A 202 -46.34 8.35 22.25
N SER A 203 -46.05 9.23 21.30
CA SER A 203 -47.03 9.74 20.33
C SER A 203 -47.29 8.78 19.16
N GLY A 204 -46.66 7.59 19.15
CA GLY A 204 -46.82 6.59 18.11
C GLY A 204 -46.12 6.95 16.79
N LEU A 205 -45.25 7.96 16.79
CA LEU A 205 -44.49 8.34 15.62
C LEU A 205 -43.37 7.33 15.36
N ARG A 206 -43.08 7.11 14.08
CA ARG A 206 -42.04 6.17 13.64
C ARG A 206 -40.64 6.67 14.04
N VAL A 207 -40.06 6.03 15.04
CA VAL A 207 -38.66 6.23 15.46
C VAL A 207 -37.82 5.03 15.02
N GLU A 208 -36.74 5.31 14.30
CA GLU A 208 -35.80 4.33 13.77
C GLU A 208 -34.39 4.57 14.33
N SER A 209 -33.46 3.65 14.03
CA SER A 209 -32.04 3.82 14.34
C SER A 209 -31.17 3.24 13.25
N TYR A 210 -30.06 3.92 12.95
CA TYR A 210 -28.97 3.38 12.16
C TYR A 210 -27.85 2.94 13.11
N ARG A 211 -27.59 1.63 13.13
CA ARG A 211 -26.61 1.00 14.02
C ARG A 211 -25.21 1.02 13.40
N ILE A 212 -24.27 1.66 14.07
CA ILE A 212 -22.84 1.58 13.77
C ILE A 212 -22.18 0.52 14.65
N TYR A 213 -21.09 -0.04 14.13
CA TYR A 213 -20.31 -1.10 14.78
C TYR A 213 -18.84 -0.70 14.97
N ASP A 214 -18.42 0.45 14.44
CA ASP A 214 -17.09 1.01 14.73
C ASP A 214 -17.13 1.72 16.08
N GLN A 215 -16.63 1.05 17.12
CA GLN A 215 -16.63 1.57 18.49
C GLN A 215 -15.78 2.85 18.64
N ASP A 216 -14.87 3.11 17.69
CA ASP A 216 -14.06 4.33 17.66
C ASP A 216 -14.91 5.58 17.34
N GLU A 217 -16.06 5.45 16.65
CA GLU A 217 -16.95 6.57 16.34
C GLU A 217 -17.74 7.09 17.55
N VAL A 218 -17.85 6.27 18.60
CA VAL A 218 -18.65 6.61 19.80
C VAL A 218 -17.95 7.65 20.67
N GLN A 219 -16.63 7.78 20.55
CA GLN A 219 -15.81 8.60 21.45
C GLN A 219 -16.04 10.10 21.22
N GLY A 220 -16.77 10.73 22.15
CA GLY A 220 -16.79 12.19 22.33
C GLY A 220 -15.56 12.70 23.09
N ILE A 221 -15.30 14.01 23.06
CA ILE A 221 -14.13 14.61 23.73
C ILE A 221 -14.57 15.56 24.83
N ASN A 222 -14.38 15.13 26.09
CA ASN A 222 -14.73 15.92 27.28
C ASN A 222 -13.53 16.12 28.23
N SER A 223 -12.38 15.49 27.96
CA SER A 223 -11.17 15.54 28.80
C SER A 223 -9.89 15.47 27.95
N GLU A 224 -8.73 15.73 28.57
CA GLU A 224 -7.41 15.54 27.90
C GLU A 224 -7.14 14.08 27.54
N GLU A 225 -7.62 13.14 28.36
CA GLU A 225 -7.49 11.70 28.09
C GLU A 225 -8.31 11.30 26.86
N ASP A 226 -9.53 11.84 26.72
CA ASP A 226 -10.35 11.64 25.53
C ASP A 226 -9.69 12.24 24.28
N LEU A 227 -9.04 13.41 24.42
CA LEU A 227 -8.31 14.05 23.32
C LEU A 227 -7.13 13.19 22.86
N ALA A 228 -6.25 12.76 23.78
CA ALA A 228 -5.11 11.89 23.45
C ALA A 228 -5.57 10.58 22.79
N ARG A 229 -6.72 10.05 23.24
CA ARG A 229 -7.33 8.87 22.66
C ARG A 229 -7.91 9.11 21.27
N ALA A 230 -8.55 10.26 21.06
CA ALA A 230 -9.04 10.66 19.75
C ALA A 230 -7.88 10.89 18.77
N GLU A 231 -6.76 11.49 19.21
CA GLU A 231 -5.54 11.64 18.40
C GLU A 231 -5.02 10.29 17.95
N PHE A 232 -4.90 9.33 18.87
CA PHE A 232 -4.51 7.97 18.53
C PHE A 232 -5.46 7.32 17.52
N ILE A 233 -6.78 7.50 17.68
CA ILE A 233 -7.78 6.98 16.73
C ILE A 233 -7.64 7.65 15.35
N VAL A 234 -7.42 8.96 15.28
CA VAL A 234 -7.23 9.69 14.02
C VAL A 234 -5.97 9.20 13.30
N GLU A 235 -4.84 9.10 14.00
CA GLU A 235 -3.61 8.55 13.44
C GLU A 235 -3.78 7.09 12.99
N LYS A 236 -4.38 6.25 13.85
CA LYS A 236 -4.75 4.87 13.52
C LYS A 236 -5.61 4.81 12.26
N ARG A 237 -6.56 5.73 12.06
CA ARG A 237 -7.41 5.77 10.87
C ARG A 237 -6.66 6.17 9.60
N LEU A 238 -5.60 6.98 9.69
CA LEU A 238 -4.71 7.27 8.55
C LEU A 238 -4.02 5.99 8.06
N PHE A 239 -3.65 5.11 8.99
CA PHE A 239 -2.98 3.85 8.70
C PHE A 239 -3.92 2.66 8.49
N ARG A 240 -5.24 2.85 8.70
CA ARG A 240 -6.22 1.81 8.38
C ARG A 240 -6.10 1.55 6.89
N PRO A 241 -5.87 0.29 6.46
CA PRO A 241 -5.87 -0.03 5.04
C PRO A 241 -7.26 0.29 4.53
N ARG A 242 -7.41 1.49 3.97
CA ARG A 242 -8.39 1.70 2.92
C ARG A 242 -7.89 0.80 1.82
N ARG A 243 -8.74 -0.05 1.27
CA ARG A 243 -8.44 -0.54 -0.05
C ARG A 243 -8.47 0.72 -0.93
N GLN A 244 -7.32 1.35 -1.14
CA GLN A 244 -7.21 2.48 -2.08
C GLN A 244 -7.77 2.06 -3.45
N GLU A 245 -7.65 0.76 -3.72
CA GLU A 245 -8.28 -0.02 -4.77
C GLU A 245 -9.81 0.14 -4.81
N GLU A 246 -10.51 0.06 -3.68
CA GLU A 246 -11.97 0.33 -3.57
C GLU A 246 -12.33 1.80 -3.80
N GLN A 247 -11.36 2.72 -3.65
CA GLN A 247 -11.56 4.15 -3.92
C GLN A 247 -11.29 4.51 -5.40
N ASN A 248 -10.96 3.52 -6.24
CA ASN A 248 -10.55 3.73 -7.64
C ASN A 248 -9.40 4.75 -7.77
N LEU A 249 -8.52 4.80 -6.77
CA LEU A 249 -7.32 5.62 -6.82
C LEU A 249 -6.15 4.83 -7.39
N VAL A 250 -5.33 5.50 -8.21
CA VAL A 250 -4.02 5.03 -8.63
C VAL A 250 -3.02 5.51 -7.59
N THR A 251 -2.18 4.60 -7.07
CA THR A 251 -1.10 4.93 -6.14
C THR A 251 0.17 4.21 -6.57
N PHE A 252 1.27 4.95 -6.71
CA PHE A 252 2.57 4.35 -7.05
C PHE A 252 3.28 3.82 -5.82
N GLY A 253 3.68 2.54 -5.87
CA GLY A 253 4.63 1.95 -4.93
C GLY A 253 6.07 1.99 -5.46
N THR A 254 6.98 1.31 -4.77
CA THR A 254 8.41 1.26 -5.13
C THR A 254 8.69 0.58 -6.48
N GLY A 255 7.76 -0.23 -6.97
CA GLY A 255 7.87 -1.00 -8.22
C GLY A 255 6.70 -0.79 -9.16
N GLY A 256 6.21 0.45 -9.25
CA GLY A 256 5.07 0.85 -10.10
C GLY A 256 3.73 0.90 -9.35
N TRP A 257 2.65 1.09 -10.11
CA TRP A 257 1.28 0.98 -9.61
C TRP A 257 0.86 -0.49 -9.61
N ARG A 258 0.33 -0.99 -8.49
CA ARG A 258 -0.22 -2.35 -8.37
C ARG A 258 -1.57 -2.30 -7.67
N ALA A 259 -2.52 -3.10 -8.14
CA ALA A 259 -3.83 -3.20 -7.54
C ALA A 259 -4.50 -4.54 -7.84
N ILE A 260 -5.46 -4.93 -7.00
CA ILE A 260 -6.35 -6.07 -7.26
C ILE A 260 -7.20 -5.80 -8.50
N ILE A 261 -7.29 -6.81 -9.38
CA ILE A 261 -8.10 -6.78 -10.60
C ILE A 261 -9.59 -6.64 -10.24
N GLY A 262 -10.26 -5.66 -10.85
CA GLY A 262 -11.69 -5.40 -10.64
C GLY A 262 -12.01 -4.51 -9.45
N GLU A 263 -11.07 -4.32 -8.51
CA GLU A 263 -11.11 -3.24 -7.53
C GLU A 263 -10.32 -2.04 -8.09
N GLY A 264 -9.03 -1.93 -7.78
CA GLY A 264 -8.20 -0.80 -8.21
C GLY A 264 -7.66 -0.96 -9.63
N PHE A 265 -7.30 -2.17 -10.07
CA PHE A 265 -6.80 -2.39 -11.42
C PHE A 265 -7.98 -2.56 -12.38
N THR A 266 -8.38 -1.46 -12.99
CA THR A 266 -9.47 -1.38 -13.98
C THR A 266 -8.97 -0.78 -15.27
N MET A 267 -9.61 -1.11 -16.40
CA MET A 267 -9.30 -0.48 -17.70
C MET A 267 -9.53 1.03 -17.69
N HIS A 268 -10.38 1.53 -16.80
CA HIS A 268 -10.57 2.96 -16.59
C HIS A 268 -9.32 3.60 -15.97
N ASN A 269 -8.73 2.97 -14.95
CA ASN A 269 -7.52 3.46 -14.29
C ASN A 269 -6.28 3.34 -15.17
N VAL A 270 -6.16 2.23 -15.91
CA VAL A 270 -5.10 2.06 -16.94
C VAL A 270 -5.14 3.22 -17.94
N ARG A 271 -6.33 3.54 -18.46
CA ARG A 271 -6.52 4.63 -19.43
C ARG A 271 -6.23 6.01 -18.84
N ARG A 272 -6.69 6.31 -17.61
CA ARG A 272 -6.39 7.58 -16.92
C ARG A 272 -4.89 7.74 -16.67
N LEU A 273 -4.23 6.68 -16.23
CA LEU A 273 -2.79 6.69 -15.98
C LEU A 273 -2.01 6.89 -17.29
N SER A 274 -2.41 6.19 -18.36
CA SER A 274 -1.82 6.36 -19.69
C SER A 274 -2.02 7.79 -20.21
N GLN A 275 -3.18 8.40 -19.94
CA GLN A 275 -3.45 9.80 -20.32
C GLN A 275 -2.54 10.78 -19.56
N ALA A 276 -2.33 10.59 -18.25
CA ALA A 276 -1.42 11.43 -17.48
C ALA A 276 0.04 11.31 -17.99
N LEU A 277 0.46 10.09 -18.36
CA LEU A 277 1.77 9.86 -18.98
C LEU A 277 1.87 10.53 -20.36
N ALA A 278 0.84 10.40 -21.22
CA ALA A 278 0.80 11.05 -22.53
C ALA A 278 0.83 12.59 -22.41
N ASN A 279 0.12 13.15 -21.43
CA ASN A 279 0.18 14.59 -21.11
C ASN A 279 1.60 15.02 -20.75
N GLN A 280 2.32 14.22 -19.96
CA GLN A 280 3.70 14.51 -19.58
C GLN A 280 4.64 14.47 -20.80
N ILE A 281 4.51 13.47 -21.68
CA ILE A 281 5.26 13.40 -22.95
C ILE A 281 5.00 14.65 -23.80
N THR A 282 3.73 15.04 -23.92
CA THR A 282 3.30 16.22 -24.69
C THR A 282 3.89 17.52 -24.11
N ARG A 283 3.86 17.70 -22.78
CA ARG A 283 4.48 18.87 -22.12
C ARG A 283 5.97 18.98 -22.40
N GLN A 284 6.64 17.84 -22.58
CA GLN A 284 8.07 17.77 -22.85
C GLN A 284 8.40 17.85 -24.36
N GLY A 285 7.40 17.86 -25.24
CA GLY A 285 7.60 17.82 -26.70
C GLY A 285 8.28 16.54 -27.18
N GLN A 286 7.98 15.41 -26.54
CA GLN A 286 8.63 14.11 -26.79
C GLN A 286 7.73 13.09 -27.49
N GLU A 287 6.63 13.52 -28.10
CA GLU A 287 5.63 12.66 -28.75
C GLU A 287 6.25 11.76 -29.83
N SER A 288 7.24 12.28 -30.56
CA SER A 288 7.97 11.55 -31.61
C SER A 288 8.92 10.48 -31.06
N ARG A 289 9.35 10.57 -29.80
CA ARG A 289 10.12 9.49 -29.15
C ARG A 289 9.24 8.30 -28.85
N GLY A 290 7.96 8.54 -28.61
CA GLY A 290 6.97 7.50 -28.42
C GLY A 290 7.13 6.68 -27.15
N VAL A 291 6.45 5.54 -27.11
CA VAL A 291 6.49 4.58 -25.99
C VAL A 291 6.64 3.15 -26.47
N VAL A 292 7.24 2.29 -25.63
CA VAL A 292 7.24 0.82 -25.79
C VAL A 292 6.37 0.22 -24.71
N ILE A 293 5.39 -0.60 -25.10
CA ILE A 293 4.41 -1.22 -24.20
C ILE A 293 4.52 -2.74 -24.28
N GLY A 294 4.83 -3.38 -23.16
CA GLY A 294 4.83 -4.84 -23.01
C GLY A 294 4.00 -5.30 -21.81
N TYR A 295 3.83 -6.61 -21.70
CA TYR A 295 2.96 -7.23 -20.70
C TYR A 295 3.44 -8.62 -20.32
N ASP A 296 3.09 -9.07 -19.11
CA ASP A 296 3.31 -10.44 -18.66
C ASP A 296 2.09 -11.37 -18.92
N ARG A 297 2.19 -12.62 -18.47
CA ARG A 297 1.17 -13.67 -18.66
C ARG A 297 -0.03 -13.57 -17.70
N ARG A 298 -0.16 -12.51 -16.90
CA ARG A 298 -1.29 -12.38 -15.97
C ARG A 298 -2.60 -12.13 -16.71
N PHE A 299 -3.69 -12.42 -15.99
CA PHE A 299 -5.02 -12.03 -16.44
C PHE A 299 -5.10 -10.52 -16.68
N LEU A 300 -5.63 -10.13 -17.85
CA LEU A 300 -5.80 -8.76 -18.33
C LEU A 300 -4.54 -7.94 -18.66
N SER A 301 -3.32 -8.47 -18.53
CA SER A 301 -2.11 -7.67 -18.85
C SER A 301 -2.07 -7.24 -20.31
N ARG A 302 -2.40 -8.15 -21.25
CA ARG A 302 -2.50 -7.83 -22.68
C ARG A 302 -3.57 -6.77 -22.97
N GLN A 303 -4.76 -6.95 -22.43
CA GLN A 303 -5.87 -5.99 -22.63
C GLN A 303 -5.55 -4.62 -22.02
N ALA A 304 -4.79 -4.58 -20.93
CA ALA A 304 -4.32 -3.33 -20.34
C ALA A 304 -3.27 -2.65 -21.23
N ALA A 305 -2.34 -3.41 -21.80
CA ALA A 305 -1.37 -2.90 -22.79
C ALA A 305 -2.06 -2.33 -24.03
N GLU A 306 -3.02 -3.06 -24.58
CA GLU A 306 -3.89 -2.61 -25.67
C GLU A 306 -4.64 -1.32 -25.31
N ALA A 307 -5.31 -1.26 -24.15
CA ALA A 307 -6.02 -0.06 -23.70
C ALA A 307 -5.10 1.14 -23.46
N SER A 308 -3.85 0.91 -23.07
CA SER A 308 -2.83 1.94 -22.92
C SER A 308 -2.38 2.46 -24.29
N ALA A 309 -2.16 1.56 -25.24
CA ALA A 309 -1.76 1.88 -26.60
C ALA A 309 -2.82 2.74 -27.32
N GLU A 310 -4.11 2.46 -27.13
CA GLU A 310 -5.22 3.30 -27.62
C GLU A 310 -5.08 4.77 -27.16
N VAL A 311 -4.69 4.97 -25.90
CA VAL A 311 -4.57 6.31 -25.30
C VAL A 311 -3.35 7.04 -25.84
N PHE A 312 -2.19 6.40 -25.90
CA PHE A 312 -0.99 7.02 -26.47
C PHE A 312 -1.20 7.38 -27.94
N ALA A 313 -1.76 6.47 -28.75
CA ALA A 313 -2.09 6.73 -30.15
C ALA A 313 -3.07 7.89 -30.31
N GLY A 314 -4.13 7.96 -29.49
CA GLY A 314 -5.10 9.05 -29.50
C GLY A 314 -4.52 10.41 -29.13
N ASN A 315 -3.40 10.44 -28.40
CA ASN A 315 -2.67 11.65 -28.06
C ASN A 315 -1.51 11.94 -29.03
N ASN A 316 -1.49 11.30 -30.21
CA ASN A 316 -0.44 11.43 -31.23
C ASN A 316 0.96 11.04 -30.75
N VAL A 317 1.06 10.14 -29.77
CA VAL A 317 2.32 9.58 -29.29
C VAL A 317 2.59 8.29 -30.06
N SER A 318 3.75 8.22 -30.74
CA SER A 318 4.19 7.02 -31.45
C SER A 318 4.23 5.84 -30.47
N THR A 319 3.62 4.71 -30.82
CA THR A 319 3.42 3.61 -29.87
C THR A 319 3.90 2.30 -30.47
N VAL A 320 4.81 1.62 -29.77
CA VAL A 320 5.20 0.24 -30.08
C VAL A 320 4.57 -0.68 -29.05
N LEU A 321 3.70 -1.58 -29.51
CA LEU A 321 3.06 -2.61 -28.68
C LEU A 321 3.73 -3.95 -28.94
N LEU A 322 4.31 -4.57 -27.91
CA LEU A 322 4.91 -5.89 -28.04
C LEU A 322 3.85 -6.93 -28.42
N THR A 323 4.18 -7.80 -29.37
CA THR A 323 3.23 -8.80 -29.90
C THR A 323 3.04 -10.00 -28.98
N GLU A 324 4.05 -10.30 -28.17
CA GLU A 324 4.10 -11.44 -27.27
C GLU A 324 4.32 -10.99 -25.82
N ASP A 325 3.99 -11.87 -24.87
CA ASP A 325 4.36 -11.64 -23.47
C ASP A 325 5.89 -11.56 -23.31
N ALA A 326 6.35 -10.60 -22.50
CA ALA A 326 7.76 -10.24 -22.48
C ALA A 326 8.27 -10.00 -21.04
N PRO A 327 9.53 -10.41 -20.75
CA PRO A 327 10.23 -10.02 -19.54
C PRO A 327 10.30 -8.50 -19.34
N THR A 328 10.19 -8.05 -18.10
CA THR A 328 10.53 -6.66 -17.73
C THR A 328 11.89 -6.24 -18.28
N PRO A 329 12.99 -7.03 -18.17
CA PRO A 329 14.28 -6.64 -18.72
C PRO A 329 14.31 -6.49 -20.25
N LEU A 330 13.48 -7.24 -20.98
CA LEU A 330 13.34 -7.07 -22.43
C LEU A 330 12.65 -5.73 -22.74
N ILE A 331 11.59 -5.40 -22.00
CA ILE A 331 10.86 -4.13 -22.18
C ILE A 331 11.76 -2.93 -21.91
N THR A 332 12.57 -2.97 -20.84
CA THR A 332 13.51 -1.88 -20.52
C THR A 332 14.63 -1.78 -21.55
N TYR A 333 15.16 -2.91 -22.03
CA TYR A 333 16.12 -2.95 -23.12
C TYR A 333 15.55 -2.33 -24.41
N ALA A 334 14.37 -2.77 -24.84
CA ALA A 334 13.68 -2.27 -26.03
C ALA A 334 13.41 -0.76 -25.95
N THR A 335 13.01 -0.27 -24.76
CA THR A 335 12.79 1.14 -24.49
C THR A 335 14.06 1.97 -24.72
N SER A 336 15.20 1.47 -24.21
CA SER A 336 16.50 2.12 -24.31
C SER A 336 17.01 2.20 -25.75
N ILE A 337 17.01 1.07 -26.48
CA ILE A 337 17.53 1.05 -27.85
C ILE A 337 16.66 1.83 -28.84
N ARG A 338 15.35 1.95 -28.59
CA ARG A 338 14.46 2.80 -29.39
C ARG A 338 14.55 4.28 -29.02
N GLY A 339 15.19 4.61 -27.89
CA GLY A 339 15.22 5.97 -27.36
C GLY A 339 13.82 6.51 -27.00
N SER A 340 12.90 5.62 -26.61
CA SER A 340 11.51 5.98 -26.30
C SER A 340 11.40 6.93 -25.11
N ALA A 341 10.31 7.70 -25.03
CA ALA A 341 10.08 8.56 -23.87
C ALA A 341 9.83 7.74 -22.61
N TYR A 342 8.99 6.70 -22.72
CA TYR A 342 8.72 5.74 -21.66
C TYR A 342 8.67 4.30 -22.14
N GLY A 343 9.07 3.40 -21.25
CA GLY A 343 8.78 1.97 -21.30
C GLY A 343 7.67 1.61 -20.32
N LEU A 344 6.71 0.79 -20.74
CA LEU A 344 5.56 0.38 -19.95
C LEU A 344 5.51 -1.14 -19.86
N ALA A 345 5.54 -1.69 -18.64
CA ALA A 345 5.38 -3.12 -18.41
C ALA A 345 4.15 -3.39 -17.55
N PHE A 346 3.13 -3.99 -18.15
CA PHE A 346 1.94 -4.47 -17.46
C PHE A 346 2.23 -5.78 -16.73
N THR A 347 2.45 -5.67 -15.42
CA THR A 347 2.79 -6.78 -14.55
C THR A 347 2.62 -6.38 -13.08
N ALA A 348 2.32 -7.36 -12.22
CA ALA A 348 2.48 -7.23 -10.77
C ALA A 348 3.64 -8.07 -10.22
N SER A 349 4.61 -8.47 -11.05
CA SER A 349 5.78 -9.27 -10.66
C SER A 349 5.34 -10.51 -9.89
N HIS A 350 6.01 -10.80 -8.77
CA HIS A 350 5.73 -11.88 -7.83
C HIS A 350 4.40 -11.81 -7.05
N ASN A 351 3.54 -10.79 -7.21
CA ASN A 351 2.26 -10.75 -6.46
C ASN A 351 1.37 -11.97 -6.76
N PRO A 352 0.36 -12.29 -5.94
CA PRO A 352 -0.63 -13.32 -6.29
C PRO A 352 -1.38 -13.04 -7.62
N PRO A 353 -2.02 -14.05 -8.23
CA PRO A 353 -2.64 -13.94 -9.56
C PRO A 353 -3.75 -12.89 -9.69
N GLU A 354 -4.46 -12.57 -8.60
CA GLU A 354 -5.53 -11.57 -8.54
C GLU A 354 -5.04 -10.12 -8.66
N TRP A 355 -3.72 -9.90 -8.62
CA TRP A 355 -3.11 -8.59 -8.79
C TRP A 355 -2.75 -8.32 -10.25
N ASN A 356 -2.74 -7.06 -10.64
CA ASN A 356 -2.02 -6.61 -11.82
C ASN A 356 -1.44 -5.21 -11.55
N GLY A 357 -0.69 -4.66 -12.49
CA GLY A 357 -0.01 -3.40 -12.29
C GLY A 357 0.63 -2.85 -13.54
N LEU A 358 1.29 -1.70 -13.38
CA LEU A 358 2.05 -1.03 -14.40
C LEU A 358 3.36 -0.51 -13.79
N LYS A 359 4.48 -0.96 -14.35
CA LYS A 359 5.78 -0.32 -14.18
C LYS A 359 6.01 0.66 -15.32
N VAL A 360 6.54 1.84 -14.99
CA VAL A 360 6.91 2.86 -15.96
C VAL A 360 8.41 3.11 -15.84
N PHE A 361 9.10 3.09 -16.97
CA PHE A 361 10.54 3.25 -17.09
C PHE A 361 10.86 4.47 -17.93
N HIS A 362 11.92 5.18 -17.55
CA HIS A 362 12.54 6.22 -18.36
C HIS A 362 13.06 5.66 -19.68
N GLY A 363 13.37 6.56 -20.60
CA GLY A 363 13.95 6.21 -21.90
C GLY A 363 15.29 5.50 -21.85
N ASP A 364 15.97 5.45 -20.71
CA ASP A 364 17.20 4.68 -20.48
C ASP A 364 16.94 3.30 -19.81
N GLY A 365 15.68 2.97 -19.55
CA GLY A 365 15.24 1.73 -18.90
C GLY A 365 15.22 1.78 -17.36
N SER A 366 15.60 2.90 -16.74
CA SER A 366 15.54 3.07 -15.28
C SER A 366 14.11 3.33 -14.79
N LEU A 367 13.82 3.05 -13.51
CA LEU A 367 12.51 3.36 -12.91
C LEU A 367 12.36 4.87 -12.66
N LEU A 368 11.13 5.38 -12.75
CA LEU A 368 10.81 6.76 -12.37
C LEU A 368 11.13 7.05 -10.89
N LEU A 369 11.50 8.30 -10.61
CA LEU A 369 11.76 8.79 -9.25
C LEU A 369 10.44 9.13 -8.51
N ASP A 370 10.49 9.20 -7.17
CA ASP A 370 9.28 9.38 -6.35
C ASP A 370 8.53 10.69 -6.61
N HIS A 371 9.25 11.76 -6.94
CA HIS A 371 8.62 13.05 -7.23
C HIS A 371 7.88 13.01 -8.58
N GLU A 372 8.38 12.23 -9.54
CA GLU A 372 7.79 12.06 -10.87
C GLU A 372 6.53 11.20 -10.79
N THR A 373 6.62 10.04 -10.12
CA THR A 373 5.47 9.16 -9.90
C THR A 373 4.36 9.87 -9.12
N ARG A 374 4.71 10.68 -8.12
CA ARG A 374 3.73 11.49 -7.37
C ARG A 374 3.04 12.54 -8.23
N GLN A 375 3.76 13.19 -9.14
CA GLN A 375 3.15 14.14 -10.08
C GLN A 375 2.15 13.45 -11.00
N ILE A 376 2.54 12.30 -11.58
CA ILE A 376 1.69 11.48 -12.46
C ILE A 376 0.47 10.96 -11.68
N GLU A 377 0.65 10.53 -10.43
CA GLU A 377 -0.40 10.06 -9.54
C GLU A 377 -1.47 11.12 -9.29
N ILE A 378 -1.05 12.34 -8.91
CA ILE A 378 -1.95 13.46 -8.63
C ILE A 378 -2.80 13.77 -9.87
N GLU A 379 -2.17 13.83 -11.04
CA GLU A 379 -2.88 14.10 -12.30
C GLU A 379 -3.84 12.96 -12.67
N THR A 380 -3.38 11.70 -12.58
CA THR A 380 -4.20 10.53 -12.87
C THR A 380 -5.47 10.50 -12.04
N ASN A 381 -5.37 10.81 -10.74
CA ASN A 381 -6.50 10.81 -9.83
C ASN A 381 -7.42 12.02 -10.00
N ALA A 382 -6.94 13.11 -10.59
CA ALA A 382 -7.76 14.28 -10.94
C ALA A 382 -8.52 14.11 -12.26
N LEU A 383 -8.07 13.21 -13.15
CA LEU A 383 -8.72 12.94 -14.43
C LEU A 383 -10.02 12.15 -14.27
N THR A 384 -11.05 12.59 -15.00
CA THR A 384 -12.32 11.89 -15.19
C THR A 384 -12.31 11.05 -16.47
N PRO A 385 -13.17 10.02 -16.61
CA PRO A 385 -13.24 9.20 -17.83
C PRO A 385 -13.40 9.97 -19.13
N ASN A 386 -14.12 11.09 -19.11
CA ASN A 386 -14.40 11.89 -20.30
C ASN A 386 -13.19 12.75 -20.74
N GLN A 387 -12.13 12.81 -19.94
CA GLN A 387 -10.90 13.53 -20.27
C GLN A 387 -9.83 12.60 -20.87
N VAL A 388 -10.12 11.31 -21.03
CA VAL A 388 -9.20 10.38 -21.69
C VAL A 388 -9.43 10.39 -23.20
N ILE A 389 -8.39 10.76 -23.93
CA ILE A 389 -8.34 10.76 -25.39
C ILE A 389 -7.81 9.39 -25.81
N LYS A 390 -8.47 8.78 -26.80
CA LYS A 390 -8.10 7.46 -27.33
C LYS A 390 -8.40 7.36 -28.81
N LEU A 391 -7.65 6.49 -29.48
CA LEU A 391 -7.86 6.05 -30.85
C LEU A 391 -8.06 4.52 -30.84
N GLU A 392 -9.03 4.03 -31.60
CA GLU A 392 -9.23 2.59 -31.78
C GLU A 392 -7.97 1.92 -32.33
N LEU A 393 -7.65 0.72 -31.84
CA LEU A 393 -6.39 0.03 -32.15
C LEU A 393 -6.19 -0.24 -33.65
N ASP A 394 -7.24 -0.68 -34.34
CA ASP A 394 -7.23 -0.94 -35.77
C ASP A 394 -6.92 0.33 -36.57
N ILE A 395 -7.55 1.45 -36.21
CA ILE A 395 -7.25 2.76 -36.82
C ILE A 395 -5.81 3.18 -36.53
N GLY A 396 -5.33 2.99 -35.30
CA GLY A 396 -3.94 3.30 -34.91
C GLY A 396 -2.90 2.49 -35.69
N LEU A 397 -3.17 1.19 -35.91
CA LEU A 397 -2.35 0.29 -36.72
C LEU A 397 -2.35 0.71 -38.19
N GLU A 398 -3.52 0.98 -38.77
CA GLU A 398 -3.66 1.42 -40.16
C GLU A 398 -2.97 2.77 -40.42
N ALA A 399 -3.02 3.68 -39.44
CA ALA A 399 -2.38 4.99 -39.52
C ALA A 399 -0.84 4.93 -39.30
N GLY A 400 -0.32 3.82 -38.77
CA GLY A 400 1.10 3.65 -38.44
C GLY A 400 1.56 4.43 -37.18
N ILE A 401 0.64 5.03 -36.42
CA ILE A 401 0.96 5.63 -35.11
C ILE A 401 1.18 4.54 -34.05
N LEU A 402 0.55 3.37 -34.24
CA LEU A 402 0.71 2.18 -33.42
C LEU A 402 1.37 1.09 -34.27
N GLU A 403 2.49 0.55 -33.81
CA GLU A 403 3.25 -0.48 -34.51
C GLU A 403 3.41 -1.73 -33.62
N PRO A 404 3.20 -2.94 -34.16
CA PRO A 404 3.58 -4.17 -33.46
C PRO A 404 5.11 -4.29 -33.37
N GLY A 405 5.63 -4.67 -32.20
CA GLY A 405 7.07 -4.82 -31.96
C GLY A 405 7.47 -6.21 -31.44
N ASP A 406 8.65 -6.68 -31.86
CA ASP A 406 9.33 -7.84 -31.28
C ASP A 406 10.82 -7.51 -31.12
N PHE A 407 11.30 -7.62 -29.88
CA PHE A 407 12.69 -7.35 -29.49
C PHE A 407 13.37 -8.55 -28.86
N THR A 408 12.75 -9.73 -28.94
CA THR A 408 13.22 -10.96 -28.27
C THR A 408 14.64 -11.30 -28.69
N ASN A 409 14.90 -11.39 -30.00
CA ASN A 409 16.23 -11.73 -30.52
C ASN A 409 17.26 -10.64 -30.17
N GLN A 410 16.90 -9.35 -30.32
CA GLN A 410 17.82 -8.26 -30.01
C GLN A 410 18.22 -8.22 -28.54
N TYR A 411 17.29 -8.59 -27.64
CA TYR A 411 17.55 -8.69 -26.22
C TYR A 411 18.38 -9.94 -25.88
N VAL A 412 18.06 -11.09 -26.48
CA VAL A 412 18.86 -12.32 -26.34
C VAL A 412 20.30 -12.09 -26.80
N ASP A 413 20.49 -11.50 -27.99
CA ASP A 413 21.81 -11.16 -28.54
C ASP A 413 22.60 -10.25 -27.58
N ALA A 414 21.93 -9.28 -26.95
CA ALA A 414 22.57 -8.39 -25.97
C ALA A 414 22.98 -9.10 -24.69
N VAL A 415 22.16 -10.03 -24.19
CA VAL A 415 22.53 -10.89 -23.06
C VAL A 415 23.71 -11.79 -23.44
N GLU A 416 23.64 -12.45 -24.59
CA GLU A 416 24.68 -13.34 -25.09
C GLU A 416 26.02 -12.64 -25.32
N ALA A 417 26.01 -11.38 -25.78
CA ALA A 417 27.21 -10.57 -25.94
C ALA A 417 27.97 -10.34 -24.61
N LEU A 418 27.28 -10.42 -23.48
CA LEU A 418 27.88 -10.28 -22.15
C LEU A 418 28.29 -11.63 -21.53
N ILE A 419 28.04 -12.75 -22.20
CA ILE A 419 28.21 -14.11 -21.65
C ILE A 419 29.22 -14.93 -22.46
N ASP A 420 30.12 -15.66 -21.77
CA ASP A 420 31.06 -16.60 -22.41
C ASP A 420 30.34 -17.91 -22.81
N LEU A 421 29.57 -17.85 -23.90
CA LEU A 421 28.83 -18.99 -24.43
C LEU A 421 29.74 -20.17 -24.80
N ASP A 422 30.98 -19.91 -25.22
CA ASP A 422 31.91 -20.97 -25.60
C ASP A 422 32.40 -21.77 -24.39
N ALA A 423 32.62 -21.13 -23.24
CA ALA A 423 32.87 -21.83 -21.99
C ALA A 423 31.67 -22.72 -21.62
N ILE A 424 30.44 -22.19 -21.70
CA ILE A 424 29.23 -22.94 -21.37
C ILE A 424 29.06 -24.16 -22.29
N ARG A 425 29.24 -23.98 -23.61
CA ARG A 425 29.17 -25.07 -24.60
C ARG A 425 30.16 -26.19 -24.30
N LYS A 426 31.38 -25.86 -23.87
CA LYS A 426 32.42 -26.84 -23.51
C LYS A 426 32.12 -27.58 -22.22
N ALA A 427 31.49 -26.91 -21.25
CA ALA A 427 31.12 -27.51 -19.97
C ALA A 427 29.98 -28.55 -20.11
N GLY A 428 29.07 -28.36 -21.07
CA GLY A 428 28.01 -29.34 -21.36
C GLY A 428 27.00 -29.51 -20.23
N LEU A 429 26.71 -28.42 -19.51
CA LEU A 429 25.90 -28.39 -18.29
C LEU A 429 24.46 -28.84 -18.53
N LYS A 430 23.89 -29.53 -17.54
CA LYS A 430 22.49 -29.95 -17.47
C LYS A 430 21.73 -29.02 -16.52
N VAL A 431 20.78 -28.27 -17.07
CA VAL A 431 20.09 -27.18 -16.38
C VAL A 431 18.59 -27.48 -16.27
N MET A 432 18.01 -27.29 -15.08
CA MET A 432 16.57 -27.31 -14.89
C MET A 432 16.05 -25.88 -14.74
N VAL A 433 15.00 -25.51 -15.45
CA VAL A 433 14.41 -24.16 -15.42
C VAL A 433 12.95 -24.21 -14.98
N ASP A 434 12.62 -23.39 -13.99
CA ASP A 434 11.25 -23.13 -13.53
C ASP A 434 10.92 -21.64 -13.75
N PRO A 435 10.28 -21.25 -14.88
CA PRO A 435 9.82 -19.89 -15.09
C PRO A 435 8.58 -19.56 -14.26
N MET A 436 8.07 -20.49 -13.44
CA MET A 436 6.92 -20.34 -12.57
C MET A 436 5.66 -19.85 -13.30
N TYR A 437 5.43 -20.35 -14.52
CA TYR A 437 4.41 -19.91 -15.49
C TYR A 437 4.55 -18.46 -16.00
N GLY A 438 5.62 -17.77 -15.64
CA GLY A 438 5.96 -16.41 -16.08
C GLY A 438 6.61 -16.36 -17.47
N VAL A 439 7.13 -15.17 -17.79
CA VAL A 439 7.61 -14.80 -19.14
C VAL A 439 9.05 -15.19 -19.46
N GLY A 440 9.85 -15.61 -18.47
CA GLY A 440 11.28 -15.86 -18.67
C GLY A 440 11.63 -17.12 -19.49
N GLN A 441 10.64 -17.96 -19.80
CA GLN A 441 10.85 -19.24 -20.49
C GLN A 441 11.52 -19.07 -21.86
N LEU A 442 10.99 -18.20 -22.71
CA LEU A 442 11.42 -18.07 -24.10
C LEU A 442 12.85 -17.52 -24.17
N THR A 443 13.10 -16.38 -23.53
CA THR A 443 14.39 -15.67 -23.58
C THR A 443 15.51 -16.48 -22.94
N LEU A 444 15.35 -16.96 -21.70
CA LEU A 444 16.38 -17.78 -21.06
C LEU A 444 16.53 -19.13 -21.77
N GLY A 445 15.44 -19.70 -22.28
CA GLY A 445 15.46 -20.94 -23.05
C GLY A 445 16.29 -20.83 -24.31
N THR A 446 16.17 -19.72 -25.05
CA THR A 446 16.99 -19.44 -26.23
C THR A 446 18.47 -19.36 -25.84
N VAL A 447 18.83 -18.49 -24.88
CA VAL A 447 20.23 -18.32 -24.43
C VAL A 447 20.87 -19.66 -24.03
N LEU A 448 20.18 -20.47 -23.21
CA LEU A 448 20.72 -21.75 -22.76
C LEU A 448 20.81 -22.80 -23.89
N THR A 449 19.88 -22.76 -24.85
CA THR A 449 19.89 -23.66 -26.01
C THR A 449 21.03 -23.31 -26.96
N GLU A 450 21.28 -22.03 -27.21
CA GLU A 450 22.41 -21.54 -28.01
C GLU A 450 23.76 -21.81 -27.34
N ALA A 451 23.79 -21.78 -26.00
CA ALA A 451 24.90 -22.24 -25.18
C ALA A 451 25.05 -23.78 -25.16
N ARG A 452 24.17 -24.53 -25.85
CA ARG A 452 24.14 -26.00 -25.92
C ARG A 452 24.02 -26.70 -24.57
N CYS A 453 23.38 -26.06 -23.59
CA CYS A 453 23.01 -26.71 -22.34
C CYS A 453 21.97 -27.80 -22.59
N ARG A 454 21.94 -28.83 -21.74
CA ARG A 454 20.85 -29.80 -21.68
C ARG A 454 19.75 -29.25 -20.77
N VAL A 455 18.79 -28.55 -21.37
CA VAL A 455 17.75 -27.82 -20.62
C VAL A 455 16.49 -28.67 -20.46
N SER A 456 15.98 -28.73 -19.24
CA SER A 456 14.65 -29.24 -18.91
C SER A 456 13.81 -28.12 -18.30
N PHE A 457 12.50 -28.12 -18.57
CA PHE A 457 11.57 -27.15 -18.01
C PHE A 457 10.51 -27.82 -17.15
N ILE A 458 10.05 -27.08 -16.13
CA ILE A 458 8.81 -27.33 -15.40
C ILE A 458 8.00 -26.01 -15.38
N HIS A 459 6.68 -26.09 -15.21
CA HIS A 459 5.80 -24.91 -15.11
C HIS A 459 5.91 -23.91 -16.29
N GLU A 460 6.17 -24.40 -17.49
CA GLU A 460 6.44 -23.61 -18.69
C GLU A 460 5.17 -23.21 -19.46
N ARG A 461 4.07 -23.93 -19.25
CA ARG A 461 2.79 -23.63 -19.90
C ARG A 461 2.26 -22.24 -19.54
N HIS A 462 1.50 -21.64 -20.45
CA HIS A 462 0.74 -20.43 -20.13
C HIS A 462 -0.33 -20.76 -19.07
N ASN A 463 -0.22 -20.16 -17.89
CA ASN A 463 -1.23 -20.25 -16.83
C ASN A 463 -1.34 -18.91 -16.09
N PRO A 464 -2.37 -18.07 -16.36
CA PRO A 464 -2.48 -16.75 -15.75
C PRO A 464 -2.76 -16.80 -14.24
N LEU A 465 -3.08 -17.99 -13.71
CA LEU A 465 -3.27 -18.23 -12.28
C LEU A 465 -1.98 -18.68 -11.57
N PHE A 466 -0.86 -18.85 -12.29
CA PHE A 466 0.42 -19.32 -11.73
C PHE A 466 0.30 -20.57 -10.84
N GLY A 467 -0.61 -21.49 -11.18
CA GLY A 467 -0.89 -22.68 -10.37
C GLY A 467 -1.66 -22.42 -9.06
N GLY A 468 -2.31 -21.26 -8.95
CA GLY A 468 -3.09 -20.83 -7.78
C GLY A 468 -2.24 -20.20 -6.67
N ARG A 469 -1.03 -19.73 -6.98
CA ARG A 469 -0.06 -19.21 -6.01
C ARG A 469 0.65 -17.97 -6.56
N SER A 470 1.34 -17.25 -5.69
CA SER A 470 2.26 -16.18 -6.08
C SER A 470 3.46 -16.77 -6.86
N PRO A 471 3.86 -16.19 -8.01
CA PRO A 471 5.06 -16.60 -8.74
C PRO A 471 6.31 -15.97 -8.09
N ALA A 472 6.48 -16.17 -6.78
CA ALA A 472 7.66 -15.75 -6.04
C ALA A 472 8.60 -16.95 -5.85
N PRO A 473 9.86 -16.89 -6.31
CA PRO A 473 10.79 -18.01 -6.25
C PRO A 473 11.36 -18.21 -4.84
N ASN A 474 10.53 -18.71 -3.92
CA ASN A 474 10.89 -18.99 -2.53
C ASN A 474 11.03 -20.51 -2.28
N PRO A 475 11.61 -20.93 -1.14
CA PRO A 475 11.84 -22.36 -0.86
C PRO A 475 10.58 -23.23 -0.92
N GLU A 476 9.41 -22.69 -0.54
CA GLU A 476 8.15 -23.42 -0.62
C GLU A 476 7.67 -23.60 -2.06
N ALA A 477 7.78 -22.57 -2.89
CA ALA A 477 7.40 -22.63 -4.29
C ALA A 477 8.32 -23.55 -5.11
N LEU A 478 9.61 -23.57 -4.76
CA LEU A 478 10.65 -24.34 -5.48
C LEU A 478 10.82 -25.79 -5.00
N ARG A 479 9.91 -26.31 -4.17
CA ARG A 479 9.98 -27.71 -3.71
C ARG A 479 10.03 -28.72 -4.86
N LEU A 480 9.30 -28.48 -5.95
CA LEU A 480 9.30 -29.36 -7.12
C LEU A 480 10.64 -29.32 -7.84
N LEU A 481 11.17 -28.11 -8.09
CA LEU A 481 12.50 -27.90 -8.67
C LEU A 481 13.56 -28.61 -7.83
N ALA A 482 13.56 -28.42 -6.51
CA ALA A 482 14.50 -29.06 -5.59
C ALA A 482 14.45 -30.59 -5.60
N SER A 483 13.26 -31.18 -5.73
CA SER A 483 13.14 -32.64 -5.87
C SER A 483 13.70 -33.14 -7.20
N HIS A 484 13.43 -32.44 -8.31
CA HIS A 484 14.04 -32.79 -9.59
C HIS A 484 15.56 -32.64 -9.61
N MET A 485 16.11 -31.65 -8.90
CA MET A 485 17.56 -31.49 -8.75
C MET A 485 18.18 -32.70 -8.04
N ARG A 486 17.59 -33.17 -6.93
CA ARG A 486 18.07 -34.35 -6.17
C ARG A 486 18.06 -35.65 -6.98
N GLU A 487 17.06 -35.84 -7.84
CA GLU A 487 16.84 -37.10 -8.54
C GLU A 487 17.42 -37.11 -9.97
N GLY A 488 17.55 -35.93 -10.58
CA GLY A 488 17.78 -35.80 -12.02
C GLY A 488 19.22 -35.63 -12.43
N GLY A 489 20.18 -35.50 -11.51
CA GLY A 489 21.59 -35.27 -11.83
C GLY A 489 21.81 -34.00 -12.66
N TYR A 490 21.12 -32.92 -12.29
CA TYR A 490 21.26 -31.58 -12.87
C TYR A 490 22.40 -30.84 -12.16
N ASP A 491 23.10 -29.98 -12.90
CA ASP A 491 24.20 -29.16 -12.37
C ASP A 491 23.68 -27.91 -11.65
N ILE A 492 22.55 -27.35 -12.12
CA ILE A 492 21.88 -26.22 -11.49
C ILE A 492 20.39 -26.15 -11.85
N GLY A 493 19.58 -25.73 -10.87
CA GLY A 493 18.19 -25.35 -11.03
C GLY A 493 18.05 -23.84 -11.01
N LEU A 494 17.33 -23.27 -11.97
CA LEU A 494 17.12 -21.83 -12.13
C LEU A 494 15.62 -21.53 -12.06
N ALA A 495 15.25 -20.50 -11.31
CA ALA A 495 13.86 -20.05 -11.23
C ALA A 495 13.75 -18.53 -11.36
N MET A 496 12.66 -18.06 -11.95
CA MET A 496 12.36 -16.65 -12.15
C MET A 496 10.95 -16.32 -11.68
N ASP A 497 10.71 -15.07 -11.28
CA ASP A 497 9.37 -14.60 -10.95
C ASP A 497 8.54 -14.27 -12.20
N GLY A 498 7.28 -13.85 -12.00
CA GLY A 498 6.29 -13.70 -13.07
C GLY A 498 6.73 -12.82 -14.25
N ASP A 499 7.51 -11.77 -14.00
CA ASP A 499 8.04 -10.84 -15.00
C ASP A 499 9.55 -10.98 -15.28
N ALA A 500 10.16 -12.04 -14.73
CA ALA A 500 11.55 -12.44 -14.92
C ALA A 500 12.60 -11.36 -14.57
N ASP A 501 12.25 -10.48 -13.62
CA ASP A 501 13.19 -9.49 -13.08
C ASP A 501 13.95 -10.03 -11.85
N ARG A 502 13.55 -11.19 -11.31
CA ARG A 502 14.22 -11.86 -10.18
C ARG A 502 14.72 -13.24 -10.55
N ILE A 503 15.72 -13.68 -9.79
CA ILE A 503 16.26 -15.04 -9.85
C ILE A 503 16.26 -15.72 -8.49
N ALA A 504 16.05 -17.02 -8.48
CA ALA A 504 16.53 -17.92 -7.44
C ALA A 504 17.19 -19.14 -8.07
N ILE A 505 18.07 -19.79 -7.32
CA ILE A 505 18.73 -21.01 -7.78
C ILE A 505 18.60 -22.12 -6.74
N VAL A 506 18.64 -23.35 -7.26
CA VAL A 506 18.78 -24.57 -6.47
C VAL A 506 20.06 -25.25 -6.93
N ASP A 507 20.93 -25.61 -5.99
CA ASP A 507 22.21 -26.23 -6.32
C ASP A 507 22.07 -27.69 -6.78
N GLU A 508 23.21 -28.32 -7.08
CA GLU A 508 23.28 -29.71 -7.54
C GLU A 508 22.82 -30.73 -6.48
N ARG A 509 22.66 -30.32 -5.22
CA ARG A 509 22.19 -31.16 -4.10
C ARG A 509 20.69 -30.98 -3.87
N GLY A 510 20.04 -30.08 -4.60
CA GLY A 510 18.66 -29.72 -4.39
C GLY A 510 18.45 -28.79 -3.20
N GLU A 511 19.48 -28.05 -2.77
CA GLU A 511 19.38 -27.02 -1.75
C GLU A 511 19.07 -25.65 -2.37
N TYR A 512 18.11 -24.95 -1.78
CA TYR A 512 17.82 -23.57 -2.14
C TYR A 512 18.97 -22.66 -1.73
N ILE A 513 19.47 -21.86 -2.66
CA ILE A 513 20.55 -20.92 -2.39
C ILE A 513 19.97 -19.52 -2.14
N PRO A 514 20.20 -18.91 -0.96
CA PRO A 514 19.74 -17.56 -0.67
C PRO A 514 20.29 -16.54 -1.67
N VAL A 515 19.49 -15.53 -2.01
CA VAL A 515 19.89 -14.47 -2.94
C VAL A 515 21.15 -13.75 -2.46
N ASN A 516 21.30 -13.54 -1.15
CA ASN A 516 22.51 -12.98 -0.56
C ASN A 516 23.77 -13.77 -0.97
N ASP A 517 23.69 -15.10 -1.04
CA ASP A 517 24.79 -15.96 -1.46
C ASP A 517 25.01 -15.87 -2.97
N ILE A 518 23.95 -15.73 -3.77
CA ILE A 518 24.06 -15.50 -5.23
C ILE A 518 24.83 -14.19 -5.50
N LEU A 519 24.53 -13.12 -4.77
CA LEU A 519 25.24 -11.84 -4.91
C LEU A 519 26.73 -11.97 -4.57
N LEU A 520 27.06 -12.70 -3.49
CA LEU A 520 28.45 -12.99 -3.11
C LEU A 520 29.20 -13.77 -4.19
N LEU A 521 28.58 -14.86 -4.67
CA LEU A 521 29.17 -15.72 -5.69
C LEU A 521 29.43 -14.96 -6.98
N LEU A 522 28.45 -14.18 -7.45
CA LEU A 522 28.60 -13.40 -8.68
C LEU A 522 29.61 -12.27 -8.52
N TYR A 523 29.62 -11.56 -7.40
CA TYR A 523 30.62 -10.51 -7.17
C TYR A 523 32.04 -11.07 -7.10
N TRP A 524 32.23 -12.18 -6.38
CA TRP A 524 33.49 -12.91 -6.38
C TRP A 524 33.89 -13.37 -7.78
N TYR A 525 32.96 -13.94 -8.55
CA TYR A 525 33.21 -14.45 -9.90
C TYR A 525 33.66 -13.33 -10.85
N LEU A 526 32.90 -12.23 -10.91
CA LEU A 526 33.23 -11.07 -11.74
C LEU A 526 34.63 -10.53 -11.39
N HIS A 527 34.96 -10.46 -10.10
CA HIS A 527 36.24 -9.92 -9.66
C HIS A 527 37.41 -10.90 -9.85
N GLN A 528 37.30 -12.12 -9.36
CA GLN A 528 38.42 -13.07 -9.26
C GLN A 528 38.62 -13.88 -10.55
N VAL A 529 37.53 -14.21 -11.26
CA VAL A 529 37.59 -15.10 -12.43
C VAL A 529 37.53 -14.31 -13.74
N ARG A 530 36.66 -13.29 -13.83
CA ARG A 530 36.64 -12.39 -15.00
C ARG A 530 37.68 -11.26 -14.91
N GLY A 531 38.23 -11.00 -13.72
CA GLY A 531 39.26 -9.98 -13.53
C GLY A 531 38.72 -8.55 -13.53
N GLU A 532 37.40 -8.37 -13.42
CA GLU A 532 36.77 -7.05 -13.39
C GLU A 532 37.00 -6.38 -12.02
N ARG A 533 36.90 -5.05 -11.98
CA ARG A 533 37.14 -4.24 -10.76
C ARG A 533 36.03 -3.22 -10.56
N GLY A 534 35.85 -2.80 -9.32
CA GLY A 534 34.87 -1.81 -8.91
C GLY A 534 34.04 -2.26 -7.71
N ALA A 535 33.41 -1.26 -7.08
CA ALA A 535 32.62 -1.42 -5.87
C ALA A 535 31.40 -2.35 -6.04
N VAL A 536 30.75 -2.66 -4.93
CA VAL A 536 29.44 -3.34 -4.90
C VAL A 536 28.40 -2.47 -4.19
N VAL A 537 27.15 -2.52 -4.64
CA VAL A 537 26.04 -1.79 -4.01
C VAL A 537 25.02 -2.78 -3.49
N ARG A 538 24.57 -2.56 -2.25
CA ARG A 538 23.51 -3.35 -1.63
C ARG A 538 22.50 -2.47 -0.91
N ASN A 539 21.28 -2.94 -0.72
CA ASN A 539 20.34 -2.24 0.14
C ASN A 539 20.54 -2.60 1.63
N LEU A 540 19.84 -1.89 2.52
CA LEU A 540 19.98 -2.07 3.96
C LEU A 540 19.50 -3.42 4.52
N SER A 541 18.76 -4.24 3.77
CA SER A 541 18.32 -5.59 4.19
C SER A 541 19.14 -6.71 3.54
N THR A 542 20.17 -6.36 2.77
CA THR A 542 21.06 -7.30 2.09
C THR A 542 22.30 -7.55 2.96
N THR A 543 22.87 -8.76 2.84
CA THR A 543 23.94 -9.26 3.72
C THR A 543 25.16 -8.33 3.83
N HIS A 544 25.73 -8.22 5.03
CA HIS A 544 27.02 -7.57 5.29
C HIS A 544 28.22 -8.42 4.85
N LEU A 545 28.00 -9.66 4.41
CA LEU A 545 29.06 -10.46 3.79
C LEU A 545 29.58 -9.82 2.49
N LEU A 546 28.76 -9.02 1.79
CA LEU A 546 29.22 -8.27 0.60
C LEU A 546 30.26 -7.22 0.99
N ASP A 547 30.10 -6.57 2.15
CA ASP A 547 31.06 -5.60 2.69
C ASP A 547 32.38 -6.29 3.02
N ARG A 548 32.32 -7.48 3.66
CA ARG A 548 33.51 -8.29 3.95
C ARG A 548 34.22 -8.72 2.68
N LEU A 549 33.47 -9.19 1.68
CA LEU A 549 34.01 -9.63 0.41
C LEU A 549 34.66 -8.46 -0.33
N ALA A 550 33.96 -7.33 -0.49
CA ALA A 550 34.52 -6.15 -1.13
C ALA A 550 35.80 -5.68 -0.46
N HIS A 551 35.80 -5.57 0.88
CA HIS A 551 36.99 -5.18 1.63
C HIS A 551 38.16 -6.15 1.42
N ASN A 552 37.90 -7.46 1.43
CA ASN A 552 38.93 -8.47 1.16
C ASN A 552 39.50 -8.37 -0.26
N LEU A 553 38.67 -7.99 -1.22
CA LEU A 553 39.05 -7.80 -2.62
C LEU A 553 39.72 -6.43 -2.89
N GLY A 554 39.79 -5.55 -1.90
CA GLY A 554 40.34 -4.20 -2.03
C GLY A 554 39.37 -3.18 -2.64
N GLU A 555 38.08 -3.47 -2.58
CA GLU A 555 36.97 -2.67 -3.13
C GLU A 555 36.05 -2.18 -2.00
N GLU A 556 35.11 -1.28 -2.34
CA GLU A 556 34.13 -0.73 -1.39
C GLU A 556 32.73 -1.32 -1.58
N CYS A 557 31.94 -1.36 -0.49
CA CYS A 557 30.53 -1.73 -0.51
C CYS A 557 29.69 -0.53 -0.06
N TYR A 558 28.70 -0.15 -0.86
CA TYR A 558 27.82 0.98 -0.59
C TYR A 558 26.42 0.51 -0.19
N GLU A 559 25.91 1.02 0.93
CA GLU A 559 24.58 0.71 1.45
C GLU A 559 23.57 1.81 1.08
N VAL A 560 22.43 1.41 0.52
CA VAL A 560 21.35 2.32 0.09
C VAL A 560 19.96 1.94 0.67
N PRO A 561 18.95 2.83 0.61
CA PRO A 561 17.57 2.50 0.97
C PRO A 561 16.97 1.38 0.10
N VAL A 562 15.91 0.71 0.56
CA VAL A 562 15.26 -0.34 -0.25
C VAL A 562 14.65 0.26 -1.52
N GLY A 563 14.80 -0.46 -2.64
CA GLY A 563 14.27 -0.08 -3.94
C GLY A 563 15.39 -0.01 -4.98
N PHE A 564 15.24 -0.79 -6.04
CA PHE A 564 16.29 -0.97 -7.05
C PHE A 564 16.74 0.33 -7.75
N LYS A 565 15.90 1.37 -7.80
CA LYS A 565 16.29 2.70 -8.29
C LYS A 565 17.48 3.29 -7.50
N ASN A 566 17.55 3.05 -6.19
CA ASN A 566 18.65 3.53 -5.35
C ASN A 566 19.93 2.73 -5.61
N ILE A 567 19.80 1.43 -5.89
CA ILE A 567 20.93 0.56 -6.29
C ILE A 567 21.54 1.10 -7.58
N VAL A 568 20.72 1.31 -8.61
CA VAL A 568 21.20 1.80 -9.92
C VAL A 568 21.87 3.17 -9.82
N SER A 569 21.26 4.11 -9.09
CA SER A 569 21.84 5.44 -8.88
C SER A 569 23.23 5.36 -8.23
N ALA A 570 23.37 4.57 -7.15
CA ALA A 570 24.66 4.40 -6.48
C ALA A 570 25.68 3.61 -7.31
N MET A 571 25.22 2.66 -8.14
CA MET A 571 26.13 1.96 -9.06
C MET A 571 26.74 2.92 -10.08
N GLN A 572 25.95 3.84 -10.62
CA GLN A 572 26.45 4.86 -11.56
C GLN A 572 27.40 5.84 -10.87
N GLU A 573 27.05 6.31 -9.67
CA GLU A 573 27.86 7.24 -8.87
C GLU A 573 29.24 6.64 -8.51
N HIS A 574 29.26 5.39 -8.06
CA HIS A 574 30.47 4.74 -7.55
C HIS A 574 31.13 3.79 -8.57
N GLN A 575 30.68 3.81 -9.83
CA GLN A 575 31.15 2.92 -10.89
C GLN A 575 31.17 1.44 -10.48
N ALA A 576 30.18 1.05 -9.68
CA ALA A 576 30.11 -0.26 -9.04
C ALA A 576 29.94 -1.36 -10.08
N LEU A 577 30.63 -2.48 -9.85
CA LEU A 577 30.62 -3.67 -10.69
C LEU A 577 29.30 -4.42 -10.61
N LEU A 578 28.74 -4.55 -9.39
CA LEU A 578 27.52 -5.29 -9.13
C LEU A 578 26.62 -4.51 -8.17
N GLY A 579 25.32 -4.57 -8.40
CA GLY A 579 24.32 -4.07 -7.47
C GLY A 579 23.18 -5.05 -7.33
N GLY A 580 22.71 -5.27 -6.09
CA GLY A 580 21.64 -6.21 -5.85
C GLY A 580 20.91 -6.04 -4.53
N GLU A 581 19.79 -6.74 -4.42
CA GLU A 581 18.92 -6.73 -3.25
C GLU A 581 18.58 -8.17 -2.85
N SER A 582 18.47 -8.42 -1.54
CA SER A 582 18.06 -9.71 -0.97
C SER A 582 16.71 -10.25 -1.47
N SER A 583 15.93 -9.42 -2.17
CA SER A 583 14.64 -9.79 -2.77
C SER A 583 14.74 -10.60 -4.08
N GLY A 584 15.94 -10.83 -4.62
CA GLY A 584 16.17 -11.64 -5.83
C GLY A 584 16.56 -10.86 -7.08
N GLY A 585 16.72 -9.54 -6.98
CA GLY A 585 17.06 -8.67 -8.09
C GLY A 585 18.53 -8.23 -8.09
N LEU A 586 19.17 -8.26 -9.25
CA LEU A 586 20.54 -7.76 -9.44
C LEU A 586 20.77 -7.22 -10.85
N THR A 587 21.82 -6.42 -10.99
CA THR A 587 22.39 -6.00 -12.28
C THR A 587 23.91 -5.81 -12.15
N ILE A 588 24.59 -5.67 -13.28
CA ILE A 588 26.04 -5.39 -13.35
C ILE A 588 26.32 -4.13 -14.17
N ARG A 589 27.52 -3.59 -14.02
CA ARG A 589 28.00 -2.49 -14.85
C ARG A 589 27.95 -2.86 -16.34
N GLY A 590 27.45 -1.96 -17.17
CA GLY A 590 27.38 -2.15 -18.63
C GLY A 590 26.18 -2.98 -19.11
N HIS A 591 25.30 -3.40 -18.21
CA HIS A 591 24.01 -4.00 -18.55
C HIS A 591 22.86 -2.99 -18.35
N ILE A 592 21.61 -3.44 -18.52
CA ILE A 592 20.42 -2.59 -18.33
C ILE A 592 20.34 -1.97 -16.92
N LEU A 593 19.72 -0.80 -16.83
CA LEU A 593 19.51 -0.04 -15.60
C LEU A 593 18.30 -0.55 -14.78
N GLY A 594 18.18 -1.86 -14.67
CA GLY A 594 17.08 -2.56 -14.02
C GLY A 594 17.49 -3.97 -13.62
N LYS A 595 16.63 -4.67 -12.90
CA LYS A 595 16.90 -6.06 -12.53
C LYS A 595 16.70 -6.97 -13.73
N ASP A 596 17.55 -7.97 -13.86
CA ASP A 596 17.47 -8.94 -14.94
C ASP A 596 17.74 -10.36 -14.45
N GLY A 597 16.67 -11.14 -14.24
CA GLY A 597 16.77 -12.53 -13.81
C GLY A 597 17.31 -13.46 -14.91
N ILE A 598 17.11 -13.12 -16.18
CA ILE A 598 17.55 -13.91 -17.34
C ILE A 598 19.06 -13.76 -17.52
N PHE A 599 19.55 -12.52 -17.49
CA PHE A 599 20.99 -12.24 -17.50
C PHE A 599 21.68 -12.87 -16.28
N ALA A 600 21.12 -12.70 -15.08
CA ALA A 600 21.69 -13.31 -13.87
C ALA A 600 21.79 -14.83 -13.99
N ALA A 601 20.76 -15.48 -14.54
CA ALA A 601 20.74 -16.92 -14.78
C ALA A 601 21.86 -17.35 -15.74
N ALA A 602 22.00 -16.66 -16.88
CA ALA A 602 23.06 -16.93 -17.84
C ALA A 602 24.46 -16.74 -17.23
N LEU A 603 24.66 -15.69 -16.43
CA LEU A 603 25.93 -15.41 -15.76
C LEU A 603 26.30 -16.47 -14.72
N ILE A 604 25.33 -17.03 -13.99
CA ILE A 604 25.58 -18.13 -13.06
C ILE A 604 25.98 -19.39 -13.83
N VAL A 605 25.34 -19.70 -14.96
CA VAL A 605 25.72 -20.83 -15.81
C VAL A 605 27.13 -20.64 -16.38
N GLU A 606 27.50 -19.41 -16.79
CA GLU A 606 28.87 -19.07 -17.17
C GLU A 606 29.85 -19.31 -16.01
N MET A 607 29.53 -18.86 -14.80
CA MET A 607 30.36 -19.03 -13.61
C MET A 607 30.67 -20.51 -13.37
N LEU A 608 29.68 -21.39 -13.44
CA LEU A 608 29.90 -22.84 -13.30
C LEU A 608 30.78 -23.39 -14.43
N ALA A 609 30.55 -22.95 -15.66
CA ALA A 609 31.31 -23.39 -16.82
C ALA A 609 32.79 -22.96 -16.77
N ARG A 610 33.06 -21.73 -16.35
CA ARG A 610 34.41 -21.15 -16.28
C ARG A 610 35.22 -21.66 -15.10
N THR A 611 34.57 -21.90 -13.97
CA THR A 611 35.24 -22.43 -12.77
C THR A 611 35.38 -23.94 -12.81
N GLY A 612 34.44 -24.64 -13.47
CA GLY A 612 34.32 -26.10 -13.41
C GLY A 612 33.93 -26.62 -12.02
N GLN A 613 33.47 -25.73 -11.13
CA GLN A 613 33.11 -26.04 -9.75
C GLN A 613 31.60 -26.06 -9.57
N LYS A 614 31.14 -26.79 -8.56
CA LYS A 614 29.72 -26.81 -8.16
C LYS A 614 29.37 -25.58 -7.34
N VAL A 615 28.08 -25.23 -7.30
CA VAL A 615 27.60 -24.10 -6.48
C VAL A 615 27.95 -24.32 -5.01
N SER A 616 27.78 -25.54 -4.49
CA SER A 616 28.13 -25.87 -3.10
C SER A 616 29.62 -25.68 -2.79
N GLU A 617 30.51 -25.98 -3.73
CA GLU A 617 31.96 -25.83 -3.59
C GLU A 617 32.41 -24.36 -3.65
N LEU A 618 31.83 -23.60 -4.58
CA LEU A 618 32.06 -22.16 -4.71
C LEU A 618 31.60 -21.43 -3.44
N ARG A 619 30.43 -21.80 -2.92
CA ARG A 619 29.86 -21.21 -1.70
C ARG A 619 30.75 -21.41 -0.48
N GLU A 620 31.25 -22.63 -0.27
CA GLU A 620 32.22 -22.90 0.81
C GLU A 620 33.54 -22.14 0.59
N SER A 621 34.01 -22.02 -0.65
CA SER A 621 35.23 -21.26 -0.97
C SER A 621 35.08 -19.76 -0.64
N VAL A 622 33.95 -19.15 -1.01
CA VAL A 622 33.67 -17.74 -0.72
C VAL A 622 33.44 -17.52 0.78
N PHE A 623 32.77 -18.43 1.48
CA PHE A 623 32.65 -18.37 2.94
C PHE A 623 33.97 -18.54 3.67
N GLY A 624 34.94 -19.25 3.09
CA GLY A 624 36.31 -19.28 3.59
C GLY A 624 36.98 -17.90 3.61
N ILE A 625 36.55 -16.97 2.75
CA ILE A 625 37.04 -15.59 2.67
C ILE A 625 36.24 -14.68 3.62
N THR A 626 34.91 -14.76 3.60
CA THR A 626 34.03 -13.81 4.29
C THR A 626 33.68 -14.22 5.72
N GLY A 627 33.94 -15.47 6.09
CA GLY A 627 33.27 -16.13 7.21
C GLY A 627 31.77 -16.31 6.94
N ARG A 628 31.02 -16.61 8.00
CA ARG A 628 29.56 -16.79 7.93
C ARG A 628 28.82 -15.73 8.73
N LEU A 629 27.64 -15.39 8.22
CA LEU A 629 26.57 -14.69 8.92
C LEU A 629 25.27 -15.45 8.63
N TYR A 630 24.34 -15.40 9.57
CA TYR A 630 23.07 -16.10 9.56
C TYR A 630 21.95 -15.06 9.57
N ALA A 631 21.18 -15.03 8.50
CA ALA A 631 20.08 -14.09 8.33
C ALA A 631 18.74 -14.75 8.69
N LEU A 632 17.89 -14.01 9.40
CA LEU A 632 16.49 -14.37 9.63
C LEU A 632 15.61 -13.18 9.27
N GLU A 633 14.51 -13.46 8.57
CA GLU A 633 13.48 -12.48 8.24
C GLU A 633 12.11 -12.98 8.68
N GLU A 634 11.32 -12.10 9.29
CA GLU A 634 9.94 -12.33 9.63
C GLU A 634 9.09 -11.15 9.15
N SER A 635 7.92 -11.46 8.59
CA SER A 635 6.92 -10.47 8.22
C SER A 635 5.70 -10.61 9.13
N LEU A 636 5.39 -9.54 9.86
CA LEU A 636 4.17 -9.44 10.67
C LEU A 636 3.12 -8.64 9.90
N PRO A 637 1.82 -8.98 9.98
CA PRO A 637 0.76 -8.10 9.49
C PRO A 637 0.89 -6.70 10.13
N ALA A 638 1.05 -5.66 9.31
CA ALA A 638 1.15 -4.30 9.82
C ALA A 638 -0.24 -3.78 10.16
N THR A 639 -0.56 -3.78 11.46
CA THR A 639 -1.81 -3.15 11.90
C THR A 639 -1.67 -1.62 11.89
N PRO A 640 -2.78 -0.89 11.74
CA PRO A 640 -2.77 0.56 11.84
C PRO A 640 -2.24 1.07 13.18
N GLU A 641 -2.54 0.35 14.26
CA GLU A 641 -2.01 0.61 15.59
C GLU A 641 -0.49 0.47 15.62
N MET A 642 0.08 -0.55 14.97
CA MET A 642 1.54 -0.72 14.91
C MET A 642 2.22 0.44 14.17
N ARG A 643 1.61 0.97 13.10
CA ARG A 643 2.16 2.11 12.34
C ARG A 643 2.24 3.40 13.17
N VAL A 644 1.49 3.50 14.26
CA VAL A 644 1.60 4.58 15.26
C VAL A 644 2.56 4.19 16.39
N ALA A 645 2.32 3.03 17.01
CA ALA A 645 2.98 2.61 18.25
C ALA A 645 4.46 2.26 18.04
N VAL A 646 4.79 1.54 16.96
CA VAL A 646 6.17 1.06 16.72
C VAL A 646 7.14 2.21 16.49
N PRO A 647 6.87 3.22 15.62
CA PRO A 647 7.74 4.38 15.49
C PRO A 647 7.93 5.16 16.80
N ARG A 648 6.88 5.30 17.62
CA ARG A 648 6.97 5.95 18.94
C ARG A 648 7.90 5.17 19.87
N ARG A 649 7.69 3.85 20.01
CA ARG A 649 8.57 2.97 20.80
C ARG A 649 10.03 3.00 20.31
N LEU A 650 10.26 2.98 18.99
CA LEU A 650 11.61 3.05 18.41
C LEU A 650 12.31 4.37 18.74
N LYS A 651 11.57 5.49 18.79
CA LYS A 651 12.12 6.80 19.20
C LYS A 651 12.42 6.86 20.70
N GLU A 652 11.61 6.20 21.52
CA GLU A 652 11.75 6.16 22.99
C GLU A 652 12.73 5.07 23.47
N MET A 653 13.16 4.18 22.57
CA MET A 653 14.03 3.06 22.90
C MET A 653 15.34 3.57 23.53
N PRO A 654 15.76 3.01 24.68
CA PRO A 654 17.05 3.36 25.28
C PRO A 654 18.19 3.11 24.28
N ALA A 655 18.86 4.18 23.86
CA ALA A 655 19.98 4.07 22.94
C ALA A 655 21.11 3.28 23.62
N GLY A 656 21.42 2.09 23.10
CA GLY A 656 22.66 1.39 23.46
C GLY A 656 22.62 -0.13 23.48
N ARG A 657 21.45 -0.79 23.55
CA ARG A 657 21.38 -2.26 23.56
C ARG A 657 20.12 -2.83 22.90
N ILE A 658 20.25 -4.03 22.34
CA ILE A 658 19.15 -4.89 21.92
C ILE A 658 19.30 -6.24 22.64
N GLY A 659 18.41 -6.54 23.58
CA GLY A 659 18.63 -7.62 24.56
C GLY A 659 19.98 -7.50 25.27
N GLN A 660 20.84 -8.50 25.07
CA GLN A 660 22.19 -8.54 25.64
C GLN A 660 23.29 -7.97 24.73
N TYR A 661 22.96 -7.43 23.56
CA TYR A 661 23.95 -6.99 22.58
C TYR A 661 24.05 -5.46 22.52
N PRO A 662 25.27 -4.89 22.52
CA PRO A 662 25.46 -3.44 22.39
C PRO A 662 25.12 -2.95 20.98
N VAL A 663 24.42 -1.82 20.90
CA VAL A 663 24.12 -1.11 19.65
C VAL A 663 25.21 -0.06 19.41
N LEU A 664 25.96 -0.22 18.31
CA LEU A 664 27.05 0.66 17.92
C LEU A 664 26.54 1.91 17.18
N ARG A 665 25.53 1.72 16.32
CA ARG A 665 24.96 2.78 15.49
C ARG A 665 23.50 2.49 15.20
N VAL A 666 22.70 3.55 15.08
CA VAL A 666 21.32 3.49 14.60
C VAL A 666 21.23 4.26 13.29
N SER A 667 20.60 3.67 12.27
CA SER A 667 20.25 4.34 11.03
C SER A 667 18.73 4.41 10.90
N GLN A 668 18.23 5.59 10.55
CA GLN A 668 16.82 5.84 10.20
C GLN A 668 16.64 6.09 8.70
N MET A 669 17.59 5.62 7.87
CA MET A 669 17.60 5.85 6.44
C MET A 669 16.33 5.31 5.75
N ASP A 670 15.89 4.11 6.12
CA ASP A 670 14.64 3.49 5.66
C ASP A 670 14.22 2.38 6.64
N GLY A 671 13.25 2.70 7.49
CA GLY A 671 13.00 1.98 8.74
C GLY A 671 14.06 2.31 9.80
N THR A 672 14.18 1.45 10.83
CA THR A 672 15.21 1.59 11.88
C THR A 672 16.14 0.40 11.84
N LYS A 673 17.39 0.62 11.41
CA LYS A 673 18.47 -0.36 11.42
C LYS A 673 19.42 -0.12 12.60
N LEU A 674 19.68 -1.17 13.36
CA LEU A 674 20.57 -1.20 14.52
C LEU A 674 21.80 -2.01 14.13
N TYR A 675 22.97 -1.37 14.13
CA TYR A 675 24.26 -2.00 13.84
C TYR A 675 24.89 -2.43 15.17
N LEU A 676 25.36 -3.65 15.21
CA LEU A 676 25.96 -4.32 16.36
C LEU A 676 27.42 -4.68 16.01
N GLU A 677 28.17 -5.17 16.99
CA GLU A 677 29.53 -5.68 16.79
C GLU A 677 29.56 -6.87 15.81
N ASN A 678 30.73 -7.13 15.19
CA ASN A 678 30.98 -8.21 14.22
C ASN A 678 30.06 -8.19 12.99
N ASP A 679 29.72 -6.99 12.48
CA ASP A 679 28.85 -6.78 11.32
C ASP A 679 27.42 -7.35 11.50
N ASN A 680 27.03 -7.60 12.74
CA ASN A 680 25.68 -8.06 13.06
C ASN A 680 24.71 -6.87 12.99
N TRP A 681 23.46 -7.11 12.60
CA TRP A 681 22.46 -6.05 12.54
C TRP A 681 21.03 -6.54 12.75
N ALA A 682 20.16 -5.60 13.12
CA ALA A 682 18.73 -5.80 13.26
C ALA A 682 17.96 -4.65 12.61
N LEU A 683 16.87 -4.94 11.90
CA LEU A 683 16.10 -3.98 11.12
C LEU A 683 14.60 -4.14 11.40
N VAL A 684 13.93 -3.03 11.65
CA VAL A 684 12.47 -2.91 11.71
C VAL A 684 12.02 -1.95 10.63
N ARG A 685 11.23 -2.42 9.65
CA ARG A 685 10.79 -1.61 8.51
C ARG A 685 9.37 -1.94 8.06
N PHE A 686 8.50 -0.94 7.96
CA PHE A 686 7.20 -1.14 7.31
C PHE A 686 7.39 -1.30 5.79
N SER A 687 6.78 -2.32 5.20
CA SER A 687 6.81 -2.50 3.75
C SER A 687 6.04 -1.37 3.06
N GLY A 688 6.61 -0.88 1.94
CA GLY A 688 5.99 0.13 1.09
C GLY A 688 5.04 -0.45 0.05
N THR A 689 5.14 -1.75 -0.25
CA THR A 689 4.33 -2.43 -1.29
C THR A 689 3.31 -3.40 -0.72
N GLU A 690 3.47 -3.80 0.55
CA GLU A 690 2.63 -4.80 1.21
C GLU A 690 2.25 -4.31 2.61
N PRO A 691 1.07 -4.71 3.14
CA PRO A 691 0.63 -4.31 4.48
C PRO A 691 1.32 -5.12 5.59
N VAL A 692 2.65 -5.16 5.59
CA VAL A 692 3.46 -5.93 6.55
C VAL A 692 4.55 -5.07 7.20
N LEU A 693 4.91 -5.42 8.43
CA LEU A 693 6.10 -4.96 9.15
C LEU A 693 7.17 -6.04 9.01
N ARG A 694 8.29 -5.71 8.38
CA ARG A 694 9.43 -6.61 8.19
C ARG A 694 10.42 -6.44 9.33
N LEU A 695 10.76 -7.57 9.93
CA LEU A 695 11.82 -7.73 10.92
C LEU A 695 12.92 -8.54 10.24
N ALA A 696 14.10 -7.96 10.06
CA ALA A 696 15.23 -8.65 9.45
C ALA A 696 16.45 -8.53 10.35
N VAL A 697 17.17 -9.62 10.53
CA VAL A 697 18.39 -9.66 11.34
C VAL A 697 19.46 -10.46 10.63
N GLU A 698 20.71 -10.17 10.94
CA GLU A 698 21.85 -10.96 10.51
C GLU A 698 22.87 -11.01 11.64
N ALA A 699 23.39 -12.22 11.91
CA ALA A 699 24.32 -12.43 13.02
C ALA A 699 25.40 -13.48 12.73
N ASP A 700 26.53 -13.40 13.44
CA ASP A 700 27.66 -14.34 13.40
C ASP A 700 27.33 -15.76 13.90
N THR A 701 26.17 -15.97 14.53
CA THR A 701 25.67 -17.29 14.93
C THR A 701 24.16 -17.39 14.73
N GLU A 702 23.67 -18.61 14.43
CA GLU A 702 22.23 -18.89 14.33
C GLU A 702 21.48 -18.54 15.62
N GLN A 703 22.08 -18.86 16.77
CA GLN A 703 21.49 -18.55 18.08
C GLN A 703 21.30 -17.04 18.25
N LYS A 704 22.33 -16.23 17.94
CA LYS A 704 22.23 -14.77 18.04
C LYS A 704 21.18 -14.21 17.08
N ALA A 705 21.11 -14.71 15.85
CA ALA A 705 20.06 -14.29 14.91
C ALA A 705 18.66 -14.59 15.47
N ALA A 706 18.46 -15.78 16.05
CA ALA A 706 17.19 -16.17 16.67
C ALA A 706 16.84 -15.27 17.88
N GLU A 707 17.81 -14.96 18.74
CA GLU A 707 17.61 -14.05 19.87
C GLU A 707 17.25 -12.62 19.42
N LEU A 708 17.91 -12.11 18.38
CA LEU A 708 17.63 -10.78 17.83
C LEU A 708 16.23 -10.68 17.23
N VAL A 709 15.81 -11.64 16.40
CA VAL A 709 14.49 -11.59 15.76
C VAL A 709 13.37 -11.76 16.79
N GLU A 710 13.55 -12.61 17.80
CA GLU A 710 12.59 -12.76 18.89
C GLU A 710 12.48 -11.48 19.71
N TRP A 711 13.60 -10.83 20.01
CA TRP A 711 13.58 -9.54 20.70
C TRP A 711 12.81 -8.49 19.89
N LEU A 712 13.06 -8.39 18.58
CA LEU A 712 12.31 -7.48 17.69
C LEU A 712 10.82 -7.78 17.72
N ARG A 713 10.43 -9.07 17.63
CA ARG A 713 9.04 -9.52 17.66
C ARG A 713 8.33 -9.10 18.94
N GLN A 714 8.97 -9.28 20.10
CA GLN A 714 8.42 -8.85 21.39
C GLN A 714 8.30 -7.33 21.46
N PHE A 715 9.36 -6.60 21.07
CA PHE A 715 9.40 -5.15 21.08
C PHE A 715 8.29 -4.49 20.25
N VAL A 716 8.04 -5.00 19.03
CA VAL A 716 7.02 -4.43 18.15
C VAL A 716 5.59 -4.80 18.54
N ARG A 717 5.38 -5.93 19.24
CA ARG A 717 4.07 -6.31 19.78
C ARG A 717 3.74 -5.53 21.05
N GLY A 718 4.72 -5.29 21.90
CA GLY A 718 4.57 -4.55 23.16
C GLY A 718 4.26 -5.48 24.31
#